data_AF-A0A954NB28-F1
#
_entry.id   AF-A0A954NB28-F1
#
_cell.length_a   1.000
_cell.length_b   1.000
_cell.length_c   1.000
_cell.angle_alpha   90.00
_cell.angle_beta   90.00
_cell.angle_gamma   90.00
#
_symmetry.space_group_name_H-M   'P 1'
#
loop_
_entity.id
_entity.type
_entity.pdbx_description
1 polymer ?
#
loop_
_entity_poly.entity_id
_entity_poly.type
_entity_poly.pdbx_seq_one_letter_code
_entity_poly.pdbx_strand_id
1 'polypeptide(L)'
;MPARPCLLPLLVFFVCLTTRSVGADDLILLDEATRGRCLETLRDGLAGIDDSDESFWPAMHAAEALTLAGHGDEVYAVIVPRLDRETDDQHRCGLARELVRAGRRSYAGVMLDILAGDDPYGHVHACESLYKVNEIGDGRLLRAAMTQTDNATQALMAAAALARWGNGDAYELLRRQVASEDPDTARIAAWVLGRVGDTRDIVALRAALERHQDPVVRAYVQHALAALGDEAGRAALAENLQNDDPAIRTYAAVFAGDARATECADALMAMLDDDHVDARIRAAQSLLVLAQPPTGDDGDDVSRDVYVATAEHPRYSEGSVLPLADGSLLFAVTEFSGSGADDARAQIIARRSDDGGRSWDEPRVLQENVGERNVMSVTLRRLESSDRAAGPIGMFYLVKNSPVDLKVYLRVSDDEAETFGAPVLVSDAPGYHVMNNDRVARLSSGRLLAPVASTPDLRQSDHFRSFCFYSDDAGRTWQRGGGEVDYEKRGAMEPDVIELVDGRVAMIIRTQSGHIAASNSGDGGETWSDAAPWGVRAPEAPATLRRVPSTGDLLLIFNDTYAPDAGHGGKRTPLTAAVSTDEGKTWQYRRDLESNPDATYAYTSLTFDRGRAVMSYYVGGADGRISTRFRSLPIGWFYADTAGANDTR
;
A
#
# COMPACT_ATOMS: atom_id res chain seq x y z
N MET A 1 45.09 -43.84 -18.32
CA MET A 1 44.89 -42.38 -18.33
C MET A 1 43.76 -42.04 -19.30
N PRO A 2 42.57 -41.71 -18.81
CA PRO A 2 41.59 -40.96 -19.59
C PRO A 2 41.23 -39.63 -18.91
N ALA A 3 40.97 -38.63 -19.75
CA ALA A 3 40.67 -37.26 -19.41
C ALA A 3 39.40 -37.12 -18.55
N ARG A 4 39.47 -36.27 -17.53
CA ARG A 4 38.33 -35.86 -16.69
C ARG A 4 37.56 -34.73 -17.39
N PRO A 5 36.22 -34.75 -17.42
CA PRO A 5 35.43 -33.59 -17.82
C PRO A 5 35.40 -32.56 -16.69
N CYS A 6 35.60 -31.30 -17.06
CA CYS A 6 35.59 -30.13 -16.18
C CYS A 6 34.13 -29.76 -15.91
N LEU A 7 33.63 -30.04 -14.71
CA LEU A 7 32.36 -29.54 -14.19
C LEU A 7 32.60 -28.12 -13.66
N LEU A 8 32.05 -27.11 -14.34
CA LEU A 8 31.87 -25.77 -13.79
C LEU A 8 30.76 -25.84 -12.71
N PRO A 9 30.97 -25.34 -11.49
CA PRO A 9 29.87 -25.15 -10.57
C PRO A 9 29.11 -23.88 -10.97
N LEU A 10 27.82 -24.06 -11.26
CA LEU A 10 26.84 -22.98 -11.40
C LEU A 10 26.72 -22.29 -10.03
N LEU A 11 27.36 -21.14 -9.86
CA LEU A 11 27.17 -20.28 -8.69
C LEU A 11 25.88 -19.48 -8.90
N VAL A 12 24.80 -19.97 -8.29
CA VAL A 12 23.56 -19.22 -8.09
C VAL A 12 23.88 -18.06 -7.15
N PHE A 13 23.93 -16.84 -7.68
CA PHE A 13 23.97 -15.63 -6.87
C PHE A 13 22.62 -15.46 -6.19
N PHE A 14 22.52 -15.87 -4.92
CA PHE A 14 21.53 -15.27 -4.03
C PHE A 14 21.92 -13.82 -3.83
N VAL A 15 21.06 -12.91 -4.28
CA VAL A 15 21.11 -11.50 -3.91
C VAL A 15 20.80 -11.42 -2.42
N CYS A 16 21.83 -11.50 -1.59
CA CYS A 16 21.78 -10.94 -0.25
C CYS A 16 21.77 -9.42 -0.43
N LEU A 17 20.59 -8.81 -0.38
CA LEU A 17 20.49 -7.46 0.16
C LEU A 17 21.08 -7.56 1.57
N THR A 18 22.28 -7.03 1.74
CA THR A 18 22.90 -6.91 3.05
C THR A 18 22.09 -5.91 3.84
N THR A 19 21.04 -6.37 4.53
CA THR A 19 20.54 -5.72 5.74
C THR A 19 21.66 -5.83 6.76
N ARG A 20 22.59 -4.88 6.75
CA ARG A 20 23.48 -4.70 7.89
C ARG A 20 22.54 -4.32 9.05
N SER A 21 22.41 -5.18 10.05
CA SER A 21 21.74 -4.79 11.29
C SER A 21 22.50 -3.59 11.84
N VAL A 22 21.89 -2.41 11.82
CA VAL A 22 22.47 -1.19 12.37
C VAL A 22 22.75 -1.45 13.85
N GLY A 23 24.03 -1.49 14.21
CA GLY A 23 24.44 -1.60 15.60
C GLY A 23 24.29 -0.25 16.32
N ALA A 24 24.33 -0.25 17.65
CA ALA A 24 24.42 1.02 18.41
C ALA A 24 25.64 1.87 18.02
N ASP A 25 26.67 1.24 17.44
CA ASP A 25 27.90 1.87 16.94
C ASP A 25 27.73 2.62 15.60
N ASP A 26 26.57 2.47 14.94
CA ASP A 26 26.24 3.11 13.65
C ASP A 26 25.35 4.37 13.83
N LEU A 27 25.18 4.83 15.07
CA LEU A 27 24.42 6.04 15.43
C LEU A 27 25.37 7.11 15.98
N ILE A 28 25.06 8.39 15.73
CA ILE A 28 25.78 9.47 16.41
C ILE A 28 25.24 9.65 17.83
N LEU A 29 26.13 9.98 18.76
CA LEU A 29 25.73 10.42 20.11
C LEU A 29 25.54 11.94 20.10
N LEU A 30 24.29 12.37 20.23
CA LEU A 30 23.92 13.77 20.42
C LEU A 30 23.71 14.05 21.90
N ASP A 31 24.53 14.92 22.48
CA ASP A 31 24.31 15.40 23.84
C ASP A 31 23.03 16.26 23.94
N GLU A 32 22.53 16.44 25.17
CA GLU A 32 21.28 17.14 25.43
C GLU A 32 21.32 18.60 24.98
N ALA A 33 22.47 19.26 25.12
CA ALA A 33 22.66 20.65 24.71
C ALA A 33 22.56 20.82 23.19
N THR A 34 23.24 19.96 22.44
CA THR A 34 23.23 19.97 20.97
C THR A 34 21.86 19.55 20.44
N ARG A 35 21.24 18.53 21.02
CA ARG A 35 19.84 18.17 20.70
C ARG A 35 18.90 19.35 20.95
N GLY A 36 19.06 20.06 22.06
CA GLY A 36 18.31 21.27 22.38
C GLY A 36 18.49 22.36 21.32
N ARG A 37 19.73 22.65 20.92
CA ARG A 37 20.05 23.60 19.83
C ARG A 37 19.40 23.20 18.51
N CYS A 38 19.44 21.92 18.14
CA CYS A 38 18.76 21.44 16.94
C CYS A 38 17.26 21.77 17.00
N LEU A 39 16.58 21.40 18.09
CA LEU A 39 15.14 21.64 18.23
C LEU A 39 14.79 23.14 18.26
N GLU A 40 15.63 23.97 18.88
CA GLU A 40 15.46 25.44 18.88
C GLU A 40 15.56 26.01 17.46
N THR A 41 16.62 25.67 16.71
CA THR A 41 16.79 26.07 15.31
C THR A 41 15.58 25.70 14.46
N LEU A 42 15.01 24.50 14.65
CA LEU A 42 13.84 24.05 13.91
C LEU A 42 12.56 24.79 14.32
N ARG A 43 12.35 25.02 15.63
CA ARG A 43 11.19 25.79 16.10
C ARG A 43 11.23 27.23 15.62
N ASP A 44 12.40 27.86 15.62
CA ASP A 44 12.60 29.21 15.08
C ASP A 44 12.34 29.25 13.57
N GLY A 45 12.84 28.25 12.83
CA GLY A 45 12.58 28.10 11.40
C GLY A 45 11.09 27.98 11.08
N LEU A 46 10.35 27.16 11.83
CA LEU A 46 8.91 27.01 11.66
C LEU A 46 8.14 28.27 12.08
N ALA A 47 8.54 28.93 13.17
CA ALA A 47 7.88 30.14 13.67
C ALA A 47 8.08 31.34 12.72
N GLY A 48 9.18 31.36 11.96
CA GLY A 48 9.51 32.41 10.99
C GLY A 48 8.69 32.38 9.69
N ILE A 49 7.75 31.45 9.54
CA ILE A 49 6.96 31.29 8.32
C ILE A 49 6.08 32.53 8.02
N ASP A 50 6.36 33.17 6.89
CA ASP A 50 5.51 34.17 6.23
C ASP A 50 5.04 33.67 4.85
N ASP A 51 4.41 34.54 4.05
CA ASP A 51 3.84 34.17 2.74
C ASP A 51 4.88 34.31 1.60
N SER A 52 6.14 34.62 1.92
CA SER A 52 7.23 34.69 0.94
C SER A 52 7.91 33.33 0.78
N ASP A 53 8.32 33.00 -0.45
CA ASP A 53 9.08 31.77 -0.72
C ASP A 53 10.39 31.67 0.07
N GLU A 54 11.02 32.81 0.35
CA GLU A 54 12.29 32.88 1.09
C GLU A 54 12.16 32.34 2.53
N SER A 55 11.00 32.51 3.17
CA SER A 55 10.75 31.99 4.52
C SER A 55 9.93 30.69 4.52
N PHE A 56 9.03 30.52 3.53
CA PHE A 56 8.06 29.43 3.50
C PHE A 56 8.72 28.06 3.40
N TRP A 57 9.63 27.87 2.43
CA TRP A 57 10.24 26.56 2.19
C TRP A 57 11.16 26.11 3.33
N PRO A 58 12.03 26.97 3.89
CA PRO A 58 12.76 26.63 5.11
C PRO A 58 11.84 26.25 6.28
N ALA A 59 10.70 26.93 6.46
CA ALA A 59 9.74 26.54 7.49
C ALA A 59 9.13 25.14 7.25
N MET A 60 8.87 24.77 5.99
CA MET A 60 8.44 23.40 5.66
C MET A 60 9.53 22.36 5.94
N HIS A 61 10.79 22.69 5.70
CA HIS A 61 11.93 21.84 6.06
C HIS A 61 12.08 21.70 7.58
N ALA A 62 11.79 22.77 8.32
CA ALA A 62 11.80 22.73 9.78
C ALA A 62 10.64 21.89 10.34
N ALA A 63 9.45 22.00 9.75
CA ALA A 63 8.30 21.15 10.08
C ALA A 63 8.58 19.66 9.82
N GLU A 64 9.21 19.33 8.69
CA GLU A 64 9.68 17.97 8.39
C GLU A 64 10.57 17.43 9.51
N ALA A 65 11.59 18.21 9.87
CA ALA A 65 12.59 17.83 10.85
C ALA A 65 12.01 17.69 12.27
N LEU A 66 11.11 18.58 12.68
CA LEU A 66 10.40 18.49 13.96
C LEU A 66 9.55 17.22 14.02
N THR A 67 8.86 16.90 12.93
CA THR A 67 8.06 15.69 12.85
C THR A 67 8.92 14.43 12.97
N LEU A 68 10.04 14.36 12.24
CA LEU A 68 11.03 13.28 12.37
C LEU A 68 11.64 13.18 13.78
N ALA A 69 11.59 14.25 14.56
CA ALA A 69 12.04 14.29 15.95
C ALA A 69 10.93 13.98 16.97
N GLY A 70 9.73 13.61 16.52
CA GLY A 70 8.59 13.27 17.38
C GLY A 70 7.71 14.45 17.81
N HIS A 71 7.87 15.62 17.18
CA HIS A 71 7.14 16.84 17.50
C HIS A 71 6.02 17.16 16.47
N GLY A 72 5.40 16.14 15.88
CA GLY A 72 4.35 16.30 14.86
C GLY A 72 3.13 17.10 15.34
N ASP A 73 2.75 17.01 16.62
CA ASP A 73 1.62 17.79 17.16
C ASP A 73 1.93 19.30 17.24
N GLU A 74 3.21 19.68 17.46
CA GLU A 74 3.64 21.09 17.39
C GLU A 74 3.49 21.63 15.97
N VAL A 75 3.91 20.82 14.98
CA VAL A 75 3.80 21.14 13.55
C VAL A 75 2.34 21.30 13.14
N TYR A 76 1.49 20.36 13.55
CA TYR A 76 0.05 20.39 13.28
C TYR A 76 -0.60 21.70 13.77
N ALA A 77 -0.30 22.11 15.00
CA ALA A 77 -0.87 23.32 15.60
C ALA A 77 -0.50 24.60 14.85
N VAL A 78 0.68 24.66 14.22
CA VAL A 78 1.12 25.81 13.43
C VAL A 78 0.55 25.79 12.02
N ILE A 79 0.52 24.62 11.37
CA ILE A 79 0.22 24.51 9.93
C ILE A 79 -1.28 24.57 9.63
N VAL A 80 -2.14 23.92 10.43
CA VAL A 80 -3.59 23.83 10.11
C VAL A 80 -4.25 25.20 9.91
N PRO A 81 -4.11 26.19 10.83
CA PRO A 81 -4.74 27.50 10.64
C PRO A 81 -4.23 28.25 9.41
N ARG A 82 -3.03 27.89 8.92
CA ARG A 82 -2.41 28.51 7.76
C ARG A 82 -2.93 27.88 6.45
N LEU A 83 -3.07 26.56 6.42
CA LEU A 83 -3.63 25.86 5.26
C LEU A 83 -5.05 26.34 4.95
N ASP A 84 -5.86 26.62 5.97
CA ASP A 84 -7.25 27.08 5.82
C ASP A 84 -7.38 28.44 5.09
N ARG A 85 -6.31 29.24 5.08
CA ARG A 85 -6.28 30.58 4.44
C ARG A 85 -5.35 30.66 3.23
N GLU A 86 -4.56 29.62 2.97
CA GLU A 86 -3.58 29.61 1.89
C GLU A 86 -4.28 29.38 0.55
N THR A 87 -3.90 30.19 -0.44
CA THR A 87 -4.45 30.14 -1.80
C THR A 87 -3.42 29.74 -2.85
N ASP A 88 -2.14 29.83 -2.53
CA ASP A 88 -1.07 29.38 -3.40
C ASP A 88 -0.98 27.86 -3.39
N ASP A 89 -1.22 27.21 -4.53
CA ASP A 89 -1.27 25.75 -4.59
C ASP A 89 0.07 25.07 -4.29
N GLN A 90 1.22 25.73 -4.54
CA GLN A 90 2.52 25.19 -4.17
C GLN A 90 2.71 25.21 -2.66
N HIS A 91 2.32 26.31 -2.00
CA HIS A 91 2.34 26.41 -0.54
C HIS A 91 1.33 25.45 0.09
N ARG A 92 0.12 25.33 -0.47
CA ARG A 92 -0.88 24.34 -0.02
C ARG A 92 -0.33 22.91 -0.08
N CYS A 93 0.42 22.56 -1.14
CA CYS A 93 1.10 21.27 -1.21
C CYS A 93 2.15 21.11 -0.09
N GLY A 94 2.97 22.14 0.16
CA GLY A 94 3.95 22.14 1.25
C GLY A 94 3.30 21.93 2.62
N LEU A 95 2.27 22.71 2.95
CA LEU A 95 1.54 22.62 4.22
C LEU A 95 0.88 21.24 4.38
N ALA A 96 0.15 20.78 3.36
CA ALA A 96 -0.52 19.48 3.38
C ALA A 96 0.48 18.32 3.54
N ARG A 97 1.63 18.38 2.87
CA ARG A 97 2.71 17.40 2.98
C ARG A 97 3.18 17.24 4.42
N GLU A 98 3.43 18.34 5.12
CA GLU A 98 3.91 18.28 6.50
C GLU A 98 2.82 17.83 7.48
N LEU A 99 1.53 18.10 7.20
CA LEU A 99 0.42 17.51 7.96
C LEU A 99 0.34 15.98 7.78
N VAL A 100 0.56 15.48 6.56
CA VAL A 100 0.63 14.03 6.31
C VAL A 100 1.79 13.41 7.10
N ARG A 101 2.96 14.05 7.08
CA ARG A 101 4.12 13.60 7.89
C ARG A 101 3.82 13.60 9.38
N ALA A 102 3.10 14.60 9.87
CA ALA A 102 2.65 14.71 11.26
C ALA A 102 1.56 13.68 11.66
N GLY A 103 1.27 12.71 10.79
CA GLY A 103 0.33 11.61 11.06
C GLY A 103 -1.12 11.95 10.73
N ARG A 104 -1.39 12.94 9.87
CA ARG A 104 -2.74 13.27 9.40
C ARG A 104 -2.84 12.95 7.90
N ARG A 105 -2.91 11.67 7.55
CA ARG A 105 -2.79 11.20 6.16
C ARG A 105 -3.87 11.71 5.22
N SER A 106 -5.06 12.02 5.73
CA SER A 106 -6.17 12.55 4.94
C SER A 106 -5.86 13.89 4.23
N TYR A 107 -4.83 14.62 4.67
CA TYR A 107 -4.37 15.82 3.95
C TYR A 107 -3.68 15.50 2.62
N ALA A 108 -3.40 14.22 2.32
CA ALA A 108 -3.00 13.80 0.98
C ALA A 108 -4.05 14.16 -0.08
N GLY A 109 -5.33 14.18 0.30
CA GLY A 109 -6.43 14.67 -0.53
C GLY A 109 -6.18 16.07 -1.11
N VAL A 110 -5.58 16.99 -0.35
CA VAL A 110 -5.28 18.36 -0.86
C VAL A 110 -4.35 18.32 -2.06
N MET A 111 -3.29 17.50 -2.01
CA MET A 111 -2.34 17.36 -3.11
C MET A 111 -2.95 16.62 -4.30
N LEU A 112 -3.80 15.62 -4.05
CA LEU A 112 -4.53 14.90 -5.11
C LEU A 112 -5.54 15.83 -5.81
N ASP A 113 -6.24 16.69 -5.07
CA ASP A 113 -7.20 17.65 -5.61
C ASP A 113 -6.50 18.71 -6.46
N ILE A 114 -5.33 19.22 -6.01
CA ILE A 114 -4.51 20.14 -6.80
C ILE A 114 -4.05 19.47 -8.10
N LEU A 115 -3.55 18.23 -8.04
CA LEU A 115 -3.14 17.49 -9.24
C LEU A 115 -4.30 17.16 -10.18
N ALA A 116 -5.52 17.04 -9.66
CA ALA A 116 -6.73 16.81 -10.45
C ALA A 116 -7.30 18.09 -11.08
N GLY A 117 -6.93 19.26 -10.56
CA GLY A 117 -7.42 20.56 -11.00
C GLY A 117 -6.86 20.99 -12.37
N ASP A 118 -7.58 21.92 -13.01
CA ASP A 118 -7.22 22.43 -14.34
C ASP A 118 -6.00 23.38 -14.31
N ASP A 119 -5.66 23.95 -13.15
CA ASP A 119 -4.53 24.86 -13.00
C ASP A 119 -3.21 24.09 -12.81
N PRO A 120 -2.26 24.15 -13.77
CA PRO A 120 -1.01 23.41 -13.67
C PRO A 120 -0.02 23.99 -12.65
N TYR A 121 -0.30 25.18 -12.07
CA TYR A 121 0.63 25.89 -11.19
C TYR A 121 1.13 25.05 -10.01
N GLY A 122 0.26 24.23 -9.42
CA GLY A 122 0.58 23.35 -8.29
C GLY A 122 1.02 21.92 -8.65
N HIS A 123 0.91 21.50 -9.92
CA HIS A 123 0.99 20.06 -10.28
C HIS A 123 2.35 19.43 -10.00
N VAL A 124 3.45 20.14 -10.27
CA VAL A 124 4.81 19.65 -9.96
C VAL A 124 4.97 19.43 -8.45
N HIS A 125 4.58 20.41 -7.65
CA HIS A 125 4.68 20.35 -6.19
C HIS A 125 3.75 19.30 -5.58
N ALA A 126 2.58 19.07 -6.17
CA ALA A 126 1.68 17.99 -5.79
C ALA A 126 2.35 16.62 -6.01
N CYS A 127 2.89 16.37 -7.20
CA CYS A 127 3.61 15.12 -7.50
C CYS A 127 4.83 14.92 -6.58
N GLU A 128 5.66 15.96 -6.38
CA GLU A 128 6.82 15.89 -5.49
C GLU A 128 6.40 15.60 -4.04
N SER A 129 5.33 16.26 -3.58
CA SER A 129 4.89 16.14 -2.19
C SER A 129 4.27 14.77 -1.92
N LEU A 130 3.46 14.24 -2.84
CA LEU A 130 2.95 12.86 -2.84
C LEU A 130 4.10 11.83 -2.81
N TYR A 131 5.15 12.04 -3.62
CA TYR A 131 6.38 11.26 -3.56
C TYR A 131 7.01 11.29 -2.16
N LYS A 132 7.22 12.49 -1.58
CA LYS A 132 7.89 12.68 -0.28
C LYS A 132 7.16 11.99 0.87
N VAL A 133 5.83 11.91 0.82
CA VAL A 133 5.01 11.30 1.89
C VAL A 133 4.54 9.88 1.59
N ASN A 134 4.94 9.32 0.44
CA ASN A 134 4.60 7.96 0.02
C ASN A 134 3.08 7.72 -0.12
N GLU A 135 2.33 8.74 -0.53
CA GLU A 135 0.88 8.66 -0.77
C GLU A 135 0.60 8.85 -2.25
N ILE A 136 -0.20 7.96 -2.86
CA ILE A 136 -0.54 8.04 -4.29
C ILE A 136 -2.04 7.93 -4.59
N GLY A 137 -2.89 7.80 -3.57
CA GLY A 137 -4.32 7.53 -3.75
C GLY A 137 -4.60 6.22 -4.51
N ASP A 138 -5.34 6.31 -5.62
CA ASP A 138 -5.53 5.21 -6.58
C ASP A 138 -4.44 5.17 -7.69
N GLY A 139 -3.49 6.10 -7.63
CA GLY A 139 -2.39 6.31 -8.56
C GLY A 139 -2.79 6.79 -9.96
N ARG A 140 -4.08 6.94 -10.28
CA ARG A 140 -4.54 7.29 -11.64
C ARG A 140 -3.99 8.64 -12.09
N LEU A 141 -4.03 9.63 -11.22
CA LEU A 141 -3.53 10.98 -11.49
C LEU A 141 -2.03 10.98 -11.75
N LEU A 142 -1.25 10.26 -10.94
CA LEU A 142 0.20 10.16 -11.10
C LEU A 142 0.58 9.36 -12.35
N ARG A 143 -0.12 8.26 -12.66
CA ARG A 143 0.11 7.51 -13.92
C ARG A 143 -0.18 8.40 -15.14
N ALA A 144 -1.23 9.22 -15.10
CA ALA A 144 -1.51 10.18 -16.16
C ALA A 144 -0.40 11.24 -16.27
N ALA A 145 -0.02 11.88 -15.16
CA ALA A 145 1.03 12.89 -15.09
C ALA A 145 2.40 12.36 -15.57
N MET A 146 2.73 11.10 -15.28
CA MET A 146 3.97 10.46 -15.73
C MET A 146 4.06 10.36 -17.27
N THR A 147 2.93 10.26 -17.96
CA THR A 147 2.87 10.12 -19.43
C THR A 147 2.79 11.45 -20.17
N GLN A 148 2.64 12.57 -19.45
CA GLN A 148 2.61 13.90 -20.04
C GLN A 148 4.00 14.31 -20.56
N THR A 149 4.04 14.97 -21.71
CA THR A 149 5.30 15.33 -22.41
C THR A 149 5.58 16.83 -22.43
N ASP A 150 4.61 17.64 -22.03
CA ASP A 150 4.66 19.10 -21.98
C ASP A 150 5.41 19.63 -20.74
N ASN A 151 5.44 18.86 -19.64
CA ASN A 151 6.18 19.19 -18.43
C ASN A 151 7.05 18.02 -17.95
N ALA A 152 8.34 18.04 -18.32
CA ALA A 152 9.29 16.98 -17.95
C ALA A 152 9.47 16.85 -16.42
N THR A 153 9.48 17.96 -15.68
CA THR A 153 9.62 17.95 -14.22
C THR A 153 8.43 17.28 -13.55
N GLN A 154 7.21 17.59 -13.99
CA GLN A 154 6.00 16.94 -13.49
C GLN A 154 6.01 15.43 -13.76
N ALA A 155 6.38 15.03 -14.99
CA ALA A 155 6.46 13.61 -15.36
C ALA A 155 7.50 12.86 -14.50
N LEU A 156 8.66 13.47 -14.22
CA LEU A 156 9.68 12.91 -13.34
C LEU A 156 9.22 12.79 -11.89
N MET A 157 8.54 13.80 -11.35
CA MET A 157 8.01 13.75 -9.98
C MET A 157 6.89 12.72 -9.85
N ALA A 158 6.04 12.58 -10.86
CA ALA A 158 5.03 11.54 -10.92
C ALA A 158 5.70 10.15 -10.98
N ALA A 159 6.73 9.99 -11.80
CA ALA A 159 7.53 8.76 -11.85
C ALA A 159 8.19 8.47 -10.50
N ALA A 160 8.69 9.48 -9.78
CA ALA A 160 9.29 9.30 -8.46
C ALA A 160 8.28 8.70 -7.45
N ALA A 161 7.06 9.24 -7.40
CA ALA A 161 6.00 8.74 -6.53
C ALA A 161 5.62 7.28 -6.86
N LEU A 162 5.49 6.96 -8.14
CA LEU A 162 5.13 5.62 -8.60
C LEU A 162 6.26 4.60 -8.41
N ALA A 163 7.51 5.00 -8.66
CA ALA A 163 8.70 4.18 -8.43
C ALA A 163 8.86 3.82 -6.94
N ARG A 164 8.61 4.79 -6.04
CA ARG A 164 8.57 4.53 -4.59
C ARG A 164 7.52 3.48 -4.20
N TRP A 165 6.45 3.35 -4.99
CA TRP A 165 5.44 2.28 -4.87
C TRP A 165 5.73 1.04 -5.75
N GLY A 166 6.99 0.83 -6.15
CA GLY A 166 7.43 -0.37 -6.85
C GLY A 166 7.04 -0.46 -8.33
N ASN A 167 6.66 0.65 -8.99
CA ASN A 167 6.38 0.63 -10.43
C ASN A 167 7.69 0.52 -11.25
N GLY A 168 7.86 -0.58 -11.97
CA GLY A 168 9.04 -0.86 -12.80
C GLY A 168 9.23 0.12 -13.97
N ASP A 169 8.17 0.47 -14.69
CA ASP A 169 8.23 1.43 -15.81
C ASP A 169 8.67 2.82 -15.34
N ALA A 170 8.21 3.23 -14.15
CA ALA A 170 8.63 4.48 -13.53
C ALA A 170 10.12 4.47 -13.17
N TYR A 171 10.65 3.36 -12.66
CA TYR A 171 12.09 3.17 -12.46
C TYR A 171 12.88 3.26 -13.77
N GLU A 172 12.41 2.62 -14.84
CA GLU A 172 13.06 2.66 -16.15
C GLU A 172 13.09 4.08 -16.74
N LEU A 173 11.99 4.83 -16.59
CA LEU A 173 11.93 6.23 -16.97
C LEU A 173 12.98 7.05 -16.21
N LEU A 174 13.04 6.94 -14.88
CA LEU A 174 14.02 7.68 -14.06
C LEU A 174 15.46 7.33 -14.47
N ARG A 175 15.78 6.05 -14.64
CA ARG A 175 17.11 5.57 -15.07
C ARG A 175 17.53 6.13 -16.42
N ARG A 176 16.60 6.19 -17.38
CA ARG A 176 16.85 6.81 -18.68
C ARG A 176 17.15 8.30 -18.55
N GLN A 177 16.45 9.00 -17.66
CA GLN A 177 16.54 10.45 -17.52
C GLN A 177 17.81 10.94 -16.79
N VAL A 178 18.49 10.09 -16.03
CA VAL A 178 19.86 10.37 -15.54
C VAL A 178 20.83 10.67 -16.68
N ALA A 179 20.62 10.06 -17.85
CA ALA A 179 21.45 10.27 -19.03
C ALA A 179 21.03 11.47 -19.88
N SER A 180 20.07 12.29 -19.42
CA SER A 180 19.60 13.47 -20.15
C SER A 180 20.72 14.50 -20.34
N GLU A 181 20.69 15.16 -21.50
CA GLU A 181 21.52 16.34 -21.79
C GLU A 181 20.98 17.59 -21.10
N ASP A 182 19.70 17.60 -20.71
CA ASP A 182 19.12 18.66 -19.91
C ASP A 182 19.58 18.54 -18.44
N PRO A 183 20.30 19.54 -17.90
CA PRO A 183 20.90 19.42 -16.58
C PRO A 183 19.88 19.29 -15.44
N ASP A 184 18.72 19.95 -15.55
CA ASP A 184 17.67 19.87 -14.52
C ASP A 184 17.00 18.49 -14.50
N THR A 185 16.68 17.95 -15.66
CA THR A 185 16.17 16.58 -15.81
C THR A 185 17.14 15.56 -15.21
N ALA A 186 18.43 15.65 -15.55
CA ALA A 186 19.45 14.73 -15.03
C ALA A 186 19.62 14.87 -13.51
N ARG A 187 19.62 16.11 -12.99
CA ARG A 187 19.70 16.43 -11.57
C ARG A 187 18.53 15.84 -10.79
N ILE A 188 17.30 16.02 -11.29
CA ILE A 188 16.08 15.48 -10.66
C ILE A 188 16.11 13.95 -10.67
N ALA A 189 16.43 13.33 -11.80
CA ALA A 189 16.49 11.88 -11.90
C ALA A 189 17.54 11.29 -10.92
N ALA A 190 18.70 11.94 -10.81
CA ALA A 190 19.74 11.55 -9.85
C ALA A 190 19.26 11.70 -8.39
N TRP A 191 18.62 12.82 -8.07
CA TRP A 191 18.05 13.09 -6.74
C TRP A 191 17.07 11.99 -6.29
N VAL A 192 16.16 11.59 -7.20
CA VAL A 192 15.17 10.55 -6.94
C VAL A 192 15.84 9.19 -6.79
N LEU A 193 16.71 8.79 -7.72
CA LEU A 193 17.38 7.48 -7.65
C LEU A 193 18.30 7.35 -6.44
N GLY A 194 18.87 8.44 -5.93
CA GLY A 194 19.59 8.42 -4.66
C GLY A 194 18.74 7.98 -3.47
N ARG A 195 17.40 8.09 -3.54
CA ARG A 195 16.46 7.74 -2.47
C ARG A 195 15.67 6.47 -2.71
N VAL A 196 15.28 6.19 -3.96
CA VAL A 196 14.45 5.01 -4.30
C VAL A 196 15.19 3.95 -5.10
N GLY A 197 16.36 4.30 -5.65
CA GLY A 197 17.19 3.41 -6.45
C GLY A 197 18.03 2.47 -5.59
N ASP A 198 18.96 1.79 -6.25
CA ASP A 198 19.87 0.85 -5.61
C ASP A 198 21.25 0.87 -6.26
N THR A 199 22.13 -0.03 -5.83
CA THR A 199 23.53 -0.07 -6.29
C THR A 199 23.68 -0.28 -7.80
N ARG A 200 22.65 -0.75 -8.52
CA ARG A 200 22.64 -0.85 -9.98
C ARG A 200 22.68 0.51 -10.67
N ASP A 201 22.24 1.57 -9.98
CA ASP A 201 22.14 2.93 -10.52
C ASP A 201 23.49 3.70 -10.46
N ILE A 202 24.45 3.22 -9.68
CA ILE A 202 25.77 3.86 -9.46
C ILE A 202 26.52 4.11 -10.79
N VAL A 203 26.49 3.15 -11.72
CA VAL A 203 27.22 3.27 -12.99
C VAL A 203 26.67 4.42 -13.83
N ALA A 204 25.34 4.52 -13.93
CA ALA A 204 24.69 5.58 -14.70
C ALA A 204 24.91 6.96 -14.06
N LEU A 205 24.88 7.04 -12.73
CA LEU A 205 25.15 8.26 -11.98
C LEU A 205 26.59 8.75 -12.16
N ARG A 206 27.60 7.85 -12.11
CA ARG A 206 29.00 8.21 -12.41
C ARG A 206 29.16 8.75 -13.82
N ALA A 207 28.49 8.16 -14.81
CA ALA A 207 28.50 8.67 -16.18
C ALA A 207 27.83 10.06 -16.29
N ALA A 208 26.77 10.33 -15.52
CA ALA A 208 26.17 11.67 -15.46
C ALA A 208 27.12 12.72 -14.84
N LEU A 209 27.90 12.33 -13.83
CA LEU A 209 28.91 13.18 -13.22
C LEU A 209 30.04 13.58 -14.20
N GLU A 210 30.36 12.73 -15.17
CA GLU A 210 31.33 13.06 -16.23
C GLU A 210 30.73 14.00 -17.29
N ARG A 211 29.45 13.83 -17.62
CA ARG A 211 28.72 14.62 -18.63
C ARG A 211 28.50 16.06 -18.18
N HIS A 212 28.02 16.24 -16.95
CA HIS A 212 27.58 17.54 -16.45
C HIS A 212 28.70 18.25 -15.67
N GLN A 213 29.00 19.49 -16.05
CA GLN A 213 30.05 20.31 -15.43
C GLN A 213 29.51 21.39 -14.49
N ASP A 214 28.19 21.62 -14.47
CA ASP A 214 27.55 22.56 -13.54
C ASP A 214 27.77 22.12 -12.08
N PRO A 215 28.27 23.00 -11.18
CA PRO A 215 28.58 22.64 -9.80
C PRO A 215 27.40 22.07 -9.01
N VAL A 216 26.19 22.62 -9.19
CA VAL A 216 25.00 22.19 -8.45
C VAL A 216 24.56 20.81 -8.93
N VAL A 217 24.49 20.59 -10.24
CA VAL A 217 24.14 19.29 -10.82
C VAL A 217 25.12 18.21 -10.36
N ARG A 218 26.43 18.52 -10.38
CA ARG A 218 27.48 17.60 -9.91
C ARG A 218 27.30 17.24 -8.44
N ALA A 219 27.04 18.22 -7.58
CA ALA A 219 26.80 17.99 -6.16
C ALA A 219 25.62 17.04 -5.93
N TYR A 220 24.50 17.25 -6.62
CA TYR A 220 23.34 16.35 -6.53
C TYR A 220 23.65 14.92 -6.94
N VAL A 221 24.40 14.72 -8.02
CA VAL A 221 24.81 13.38 -8.47
C VAL A 221 25.76 12.74 -7.46
N GLN A 222 26.70 13.49 -6.89
CA GLN A 222 27.60 13.02 -5.82
C GLN A 222 26.83 12.62 -4.56
N HIS A 223 25.82 13.40 -4.16
CA HIS A 223 24.99 13.11 -2.99
C HIS A 223 24.11 11.87 -3.22
N ALA A 224 23.56 11.70 -4.41
CA ALA A 224 22.83 10.49 -4.79
C ALA A 224 23.74 9.25 -4.76
N LEU A 225 24.97 9.36 -5.29
CA LEU A 225 25.98 8.32 -5.19
C LEU A 225 26.29 7.97 -3.72
N ALA A 226 26.45 8.98 -2.86
CA ALA A 226 26.69 8.78 -1.43
C ALA A 226 25.55 7.99 -0.76
N ALA A 227 24.29 8.33 -1.06
CA ALA A 227 23.12 7.65 -0.53
C ALA A 227 23.02 6.18 -1.00
N LEU A 228 23.55 5.87 -2.18
CA LEU A 228 23.64 4.50 -2.70
C LEU A 228 24.90 3.75 -2.21
N GLY A 229 25.69 4.34 -1.30
CA GLY A 229 26.87 3.72 -0.69
C GLY A 229 28.16 3.84 -1.49
N ASP A 230 28.23 4.74 -2.49
CA ASP A 230 29.46 5.01 -3.25
C ASP A 230 30.49 5.78 -2.40
N GLU A 231 31.70 5.24 -2.24
CA GLU A 231 32.74 5.83 -1.40
C GLU A 231 33.19 7.22 -1.89
N ALA A 232 33.31 7.42 -3.20
CA ALA A 232 33.71 8.72 -3.76
C ALA A 232 32.58 9.75 -3.60
N GLY A 233 31.33 9.32 -3.75
CA GLY A 233 30.15 10.10 -3.41
C GLY A 233 30.14 10.53 -1.95
N ARG A 234 30.41 9.62 -1.00
CA ARG A 234 30.47 9.94 0.44
C ARG A 234 31.58 10.95 0.77
N ALA A 235 32.76 10.81 0.15
CA ALA A 235 33.84 11.78 0.31
C ALA A 235 33.45 13.17 -0.23
N ALA A 236 32.84 13.22 -1.42
CA ALA A 236 32.38 14.48 -2.02
C ALA A 236 31.23 15.12 -1.22
N LEU A 237 30.31 14.31 -0.66
CA LEU A 237 29.25 14.79 0.23
C LEU A 237 29.83 15.51 1.45
N ALA A 238 30.85 14.94 2.09
CA ALA A 238 31.52 15.55 3.24
C ALA A 238 32.22 16.88 2.87
N GLU A 239 32.84 16.97 1.68
CA GLU A 239 33.42 18.20 1.15
C GLU A 239 32.34 19.26 0.87
N ASN A 240 31.22 18.84 0.26
CA ASN A 240 30.13 19.74 -0.13
C ASN A 240 29.42 20.40 1.07
N LEU A 241 29.50 19.83 2.28
CA LEU A 241 29.01 20.48 3.51
C LEU A 241 29.73 21.80 3.82
N GLN A 242 30.94 21.99 3.30
CA GLN A 242 31.75 23.20 3.52
C GLN A 242 31.79 24.11 2.27
N ASN A 243 30.91 23.88 1.30
CA ASN A 243 30.91 24.63 0.05
C ASN A 243 30.47 26.10 0.25
N ASP A 244 31.14 27.03 -0.44
CA ASP A 244 30.81 28.46 -0.41
C ASP A 244 29.39 28.75 -0.93
N ASP A 245 28.85 27.90 -1.83
CA ASP A 245 27.48 28.01 -2.33
C ASP A 245 26.47 27.44 -1.31
N PRO A 246 25.54 28.26 -0.77
CA PRO A 246 24.55 27.82 0.20
C PRO A 246 23.65 26.71 -0.31
N ALA A 247 23.33 26.67 -1.61
CA ALA A 247 22.50 25.62 -2.16
C ALA A 247 23.21 24.25 -2.06
N ILE A 248 24.50 24.20 -2.41
CA ILE A 248 25.28 22.94 -2.36
C ILE A 248 25.39 22.42 -0.93
N ARG A 249 25.78 23.26 0.03
CA ARG A 249 25.93 22.82 1.44
C ARG A 249 24.60 22.46 2.09
N THR A 250 23.51 23.16 1.77
CA THR A 250 22.16 22.83 2.28
C THR A 250 21.69 21.46 1.80
N TYR A 251 21.85 21.15 0.50
CA TYR A 251 21.49 19.83 -0.01
C TYR A 251 22.44 18.73 0.46
N ALA A 252 23.73 19.02 0.63
CA ALA A 252 24.67 18.07 1.24
C ALA A 252 24.24 17.71 2.67
N ALA A 253 23.76 18.68 3.46
CA ALA A 253 23.28 18.43 4.81
C ALA A 253 22.11 17.43 4.82
N VAL A 254 21.09 17.59 3.96
CA VAL A 254 19.97 16.63 3.87
C VAL A 254 20.45 15.22 3.52
N PHE A 255 21.27 15.10 2.47
CA PHE A 255 21.74 13.80 2.01
C PHE A 255 22.72 13.13 2.98
N ALA A 256 23.37 13.88 3.89
CA ALA A 256 24.14 13.27 4.97
C ALA A 256 23.24 12.44 5.91
N GLY A 257 22.01 12.91 6.16
CA GLY A 257 20.98 12.14 6.86
C GLY A 257 20.56 10.91 6.07
N ASP A 258 20.21 11.09 4.79
CA ASP A 258 19.74 10.01 3.91
C ASP A 258 20.80 8.91 3.70
N ALA A 259 22.05 9.30 3.50
CA ALA A 259 23.19 8.41 3.32
C ALA A 259 23.72 7.81 4.63
N ARG A 260 23.09 8.13 5.76
CA ARG A 260 23.53 7.74 7.11
C ARG A 260 25.02 8.04 7.33
N ALA A 261 25.47 9.21 6.88
CA ALA A 261 26.87 9.62 6.91
C ALA A 261 27.28 10.13 8.30
N THR A 262 27.40 9.22 9.27
CA THR A 262 27.77 9.54 10.65
C THR A 262 29.13 10.24 10.75
N GLU A 263 30.04 10.01 9.79
CA GLU A 263 31.31 10.72 9.69
C GLU A 263 31.16 12.23 9.45
N CYS A 264 30.00 12.70 8.99
CA CYS A 264 29.71 14.11 8.75
C CYS A 264 29.21 14.85 10.00
N ALA A 265 29.08 14.18 11.16
CA ALA A 265 28.47 14.76 12.36
C ALA A 265 29.13 16.09 12.80
N ASP A 266 30.47 16.16 12.81
CA ASP A 266 31.19 17.37 13.23
C ASP A 266 30.94 18.55 12.28
N ALA A 267 30.91 18.29 10.97
CA ALA A 267 30.60 19.30 9.97
C ALA A 267 29.15 19.80 10.11
N LEU A 268 28.20 18.89 10.32
CA LEU A 268 26.79 19.24 10.56
C LEU A 268 26.61 20.04 11.86
N MET A 269 27.34 19.71 12.93
CA MET A 269 27.31 20.49 14.17
C MET A 269 27.80 21.92 13.97
N ALA A 270 28.85 22.12 13.16
CA ALA A 270 29.32 23.46 12.81
C ALA A 270 28.30 24.24 11.97
N MET A 271 27.58 23.57 11.07
CA MET A 271 26.52 24.18 10.25
C MET A 271 25.30 24.66 11.06
N LEU A 272 25.16 24.30 12.34
CA LEU A 272 24.13 24.90 13.21
C LEU A 272 24.34 26.40 13.42
N ASP A 273 25.53 26.93 13.09
CA ASP A 273 25.88 28.35 13.16
C ASP A 273 26.05 28.99 11.76
N ASP A 274 25.60 28.30 10.69
CA ASP A 274 25.66 28.79 9.30
C ASP A 274 24.84 30.09 9.11
N ASP A 275 25.28 30.97 8.22
CA ASP A 275 24.58 32.22 7.93
C ASP A 275 23.26 31.98 7.20
N HIS A 276 23.17 30.91 6.41
CA HIS A 276 21.99 30.53 5.66
C HIS A 276 21.02 29.72 6.53
N VAL A 277 19.80 30.25 6.71
CA VAL A 277 18.73 29.65 7.53
C VAL A 277 18.48 28.18 7.19
N ASP A 278 18.37 27.85 5.90
CA ASP A 278 18.00 26.50 5.48
C ASP A 278 19.14 25.50 5.70
N ALA A 279 20.40 25.95 5.63
CA ALA A 279 21.56 25.13 5.93
C ALA A 279 21.55 24.70 7.41
N ARG A 280 21.23 25.63 8.33
CA ARG A 280 21.07 25.32 9.76
C ARG A 280 19.95 24.32 10.01
N ILE A 281 18.80 24.50 9.37
CA ILE A 281 17.63 23.61 9.50
C ILE A 281 17.97 22.19 9.01
N ARG A 282 18.56 22.06 7.82
CA ARG A 282 18.92 20.75 7.27
C ARG A 282 20.04 20.07 8.06
N ALA A 283 20.97 20.83 8.62
CA ALA A 283 21.97 20.29 9.53
C ALA A 283 21.35 19.75 10.83
N ALA A 284 20.45 20.52 11.46
CA ALA A 284 19.69 20.10 12.64
C ALA A 284 18.87 18.82 12.37
N GLN A 285 18.18 18.77 11.22
CA GLN A 285 17.45 17.59 10.76
C GLN A 285 18.36 16.36 10.68
N SER A 286 19.46 16.44 9.95
CA SER A 286 20.33 15.30 9.71
C SER A 286 21.02 14.81 10.99
N LEU A 287 21.40 15.71 11.90
CA LEU A 287 21.89 15.32 13.22
C LEU A 287 20.83 14.50 13.99
N LEU A 288 19.58 14.96 14.02
CA LEU A 288 18.49 14.25 14.71
C LEU A 288 18.17 12.89 14.05
N VAL A 289 18.25 12.80 12.72
CA VAL A 289 18.07 11.55 11.97
C VAL A 289 19.20 10.57 12.28
N LEU A 290 20.46 11.02 12.25
CA LEU A 290 21.64 10.17 12.48
C LEU A 290 21.73 9.63 13.91
N ALA A 291 21.09 10.29 14.88
CA ALA A 291 21.00 9.81 16.27
C ALA A 291 19.84 8.84 16.52
N GLN A 292 19.03 8.54 15.51
CA GLN A 292 17.92 7.61 15.59
C GLN A 292 18.20 6.40 14.70
N PRO A 293 17.73 5.19 15.07
CA PRO A 293 17.80 4.04 14.17
C PRO A 293 17.03 4.34 12.88
N PRO A 294 17.43 3.75 11.74
CA PRO A 294 16.62 3.84 10.53
C PRO A 294 15.22 3.29 10.80
N THR A 295 14.21 3.96 10.26
CA THR A 295 12.84 3.45 10.21
C THR A 295 12.81 2.18 9.34
N GLY A 296 12.06 1.15 9.77
CA GLY A 296 12.13 -0.21 9.23
C GLY A 296 12.00 -0.34 7.71
N ASP A 297 12.65 -1.38 7.19
CA ASP A 297 12.96 -1.70 5.79
C ASP A 297 11.73 -1.73 4.85
N ASP A 298 11.86 -1.09 3.68
CA ASP A 298 10.86 -1.11 2.60
C ASP A 298 10.80 -2.47 1.88
N GLY A 299 11.81 -3.35 2.07
CA GLY A 299 11.96 -4.61 1.33
C GLY A 299 11.55 -5.90 2.05
N ASP A 300 11.17 -5.85 3.34
CA ASP A 300 10.95 -7.05 4.14
C ASP A 300 9.62 -7.79 3.85
N ASP A 301 9.54 -9.07 4.21
CA ASP A 301 8.30 -9.86 4.22
C ASP A 301 7.75 -9.92 5.65
N VAL A 302 6.81 -9.04 5.97
CA VAL A 302 6.16 -9.00 7.29
C VAL A 302 5.05 -10.04 7.29
N SER A 303 5.23 -11.16 7.99
CA SER A 303 4.27 -12.26 8.03
C SER A 303 4.09 -12.80 9.44
N ARG A 304 2.84 -12.90 9.92
CA ARG A 304 2.53 -13.37 11.28
C ARG A 304 1.13 -13.96 11.38
N ASP A 305 0.99 -15.05 12.12
CA ASP A 305 -0.32 -15.52 12.59
C ASP A 305 -0.80 -14.58 13.71
N VAL A 306 -1.76 -13.70 13.40
CA VAL A 306 -2.24 -12.66 14.34
C VAL A 306 -3.29 -13.23 15.27
N TYR A 307 -4.18 -14.07 14.72
CA TYR A 307 -5.21 -14.77 15.49
C TYR A 307 -4.94 -16.26 15.41
N VAL A 308 -4.47 -16.83 16.52
CA VAL A 308 -4.11 -18.25 16.61
C VAL A 308 -5.27 -19.03 17.19
N ALA A 309 -5.75 -20.04 16.47
CA ALA A 309 -6.85 -20.87 16.91
C ALA A 309 -6.53 -21.63 18.21
N THR A 310 -7.52 -21.75 19.08
CA THR A 310 -7.43 -22.47 20.36
C THR A 310 -8.51 -23.56 20.42
N ALA A 311 -8.61 -24.27 21.55
CA ALA A 311 -9.73 -25.19 21.76
C ALA A 311 -11.06 -24.45 21.97
N GLU A 312 -11.02 -23.27 22.58
CA GLU A 312 -12.20 -22.44 22.83
C GLU A 312 -12.65 -21.69 21.57
N HIS A 313 -11.67 -21.18 20.83
CA HIS A 313 -11.86 -20.45 19.57
C HIS A 313 -11.15 -21.19 18.42
N PRO A 314 -11.77 -22.25 17.87
CA PRO A 314 -11.11 -23.15 16.92
C PRO A 314 -10.94 -22.56 15.52
N ARG A 315 -11.57 -21.42 15.23
CA ARG A 315 -11.52 -20.78 13.91
C ARG A 315 -11.53 -19.26 14.02
N TYR A 316 -10.51 -18.65 13.44
CA TYR A 316 -10.45 -17.26 13.05
C TYR A 316 -10.32 -17.20 11.54
N SER A 317 -11.27 -16.60 10.84
CA SER A 317 -11.27 -16.55 9.37
C SER A 317 -12.12 -15.39 8.86
N GLU A 318 -12.18 -15.25 7.53
CA GLU A 318 -12.95 -14.21 6.84
C GLU A 318 -12.63 -12.80 7.36
N GLY A 319 -11.33 -12.44 7.35
CA GLY A 319 -10.84 -11.17 7.87
C GLY A 319 -10.72 -10.05 6.84
N SER A 320 -10.56 -8.81 7.30
CA SER A 320 -10.34 -7.63 6.46
C SER A 320 -9.38 -6.69 7.16
N VAL A 321 -8.38 -6.21 6.42
CA VAL A 321 -7.38 -5.24 6.90
C VAL A 321 -7.63 -3.89 6.24
N LEU A 322 -7.58 -2.82 7.02
CA LEU A 322 -7.75 -1.44 6.54
C LEU A 322 -6.69 -0.52 7.15
N PRO A 323 -5.98 0.30 6.33
CA PRO A 323 -5.18 1.41 6.84
C PRO A 323 -6.05 2.54 7.41
N LEU A 324 -5.67 3.04 8.58
CA LEU A 324 -6.31 4.17 9.24
C LEU A 324 -5.64 5.50 8.87
N ALA A 325 -6.32 6.61 9.18
CA ALA A 325 -5.89 7.97 8.82
C ALA A 325 -4.58 8.41 9.51
N ASP A 326 -4.22 7.77 10.61
CA ASP A 326 -2.94 7.99 11.30
C ASP A 326 -1.79 7.10 10.79
N GLY A 327 -2.08 6.19 9.84
CA GLY A 327 -1.11 5.26 9.28
C GLY A 327 -1.01 3.92 10.02
N SER A 328 -1.75 3.72 11.09
CA SER A 328 -1.91 2.41 11.71
C SER A 328 -2.80 1.49 10.85
N LEU A 329 -2.78 0.19 11.15
CA LEU A 329 -3.61 -0.82 10.49
C LEU A 329 -4.66 -1.35 11.47
N LEU A 330 -5.91 -1.43 11.02
CA LEU A 330 -6.97 -2.18 11.70
C LEU A 330 -7.18 -3.52 11.01
N PHE A 331 -7.14 -4.61 11.76
CA PHE A 331 -7.37 -5.96 11.25
C PHE A 331 -8.52 -6.64 11.97
N ALA A 332 -9.67 -6.72 11.30
CA ALA A 332 -10.87 -7.40 11.78
C ALA A 332 -10.95 -8.85 11.28
N VAL A 333 -11.49 -9.76 12.09
CA VAL A 333 -11.70 -11.18 11.77
C VAL A 333 -13.00 -11.70 12.39
N THR A 334 -13.55 -12.76 11.80
CA THR A 334 -14.61 -13.55 12.46
C THR A 334 -13.98 -14.49 13.47
N GLU A 335 -14.37 -14.38 14.74
CA GLU A 335 -13.97 -15.29 15.83
C GLU A 335 -15.11 -16.27 16.10
N PHE A 336 -14.89 -17.55 15.81
CA PHE A 336 -15.84 -18.62 16.10
C PHE A 336 -15.55 -19.24 17.48
N SER A 337 -16.60 -19.60 18.21
CA SER A 337 -16.51 -20.20 19.55
C SER A 337 -17.16 -21.58 19.60
N GLY A 338 -16.53 -22.50 20.34
CA GLY A 338 -17.04 -23.84 20.62
C GLY A 338 -16.96 -24.84 19.46
N SER A 339 -17.03 -24.39 18.21
CA SER A 339 -16.86 -25.20 17.00
C SER A 339 -16.36 -24.33 15.84
N GLY A 340 -15.65 -24.94 14.88
CA GLY A 340 -15.19 -24.27 13.64
C GLY A 340 -16.20 -24.35 12.49
N ALA A 341 -17.39 -24.90 12.71
CA ALA A 341 -18.44 -25.03 11.70
C ALA A 341 -19.00 -23.67 11.27
N ASP A 342 -19.49 -23.57 10.03
CA ASP A 342 -20.01 -22.32 9.45
C ASP A 342 -21.24 -21.73 10.17
N ASP A 343 -21.94 -22.52 10.99
CA ASP A 343 -23.08 -22.07 11.81
C ASP A 343 -22.79 -22.03 13.31
N ALA A 344 -21.54 -22.27 13.71
CA ALA A 344 -21.10 -22.08 15.08
C ALA A 344 -21.18 -20.61 15.48
N ARG A 345 -21.39 -20.35 16.78
CA ARG A 345 -21.48 -19.01 17.34
C ARG A 345 -20.22 -18.22 17.00
N ALA A 346 -20.37 -17.03 16.43
CA ALA A 346 -19.24 -16.18 16.08
C ALA A 346 -19.57 -14.69 16.22
N GLN A 347 -18.52 -13.90 16.40
CA GLN A 347 -18.54 -12.44 16.49
C GLN A 347 -17.39 -11.84 15.68
N ILE A 348 -17.38 -10.53 15.47
CA ILE A 348 -16.27 -9.84 14.80
C ILE A 348 -15.43 -9.10 15.84
N ILE A 349 -14.15 -9.42 15.85
CA ILE A 349 -13.14 -8.76 16.68
C ILE A 349 -12.11 -8.08 15.78
N ALA A 350 -11.36 -7.11 16.33
CA ALA A 350 -10.25 -6.48 15.64
C ALA A 350 -9.07 -6.21 16.56
N ARG A 351 -7.89 -6.11 15.95
CA ARG A 351 -6.63 -5.65 16.54
C ARG A 351 -6.07 -4.51 15.70
N ARG A 352 -5.28 -3.66 16.32
CA ARG A 352 -4.57 -2.54 15.71
C ARG A 352 -3.06 -2.77 15.71
N SER A 353 -2.39 -2.23 14.69
CA SER A 353 -0.93 -2.21 14.59
C SER A 353 -0.44 -0.83 14.18
N ASP A 354 0.50 -0.28 14.94
CA ASP A 354 1.13 1.03 14.66
C ASP A 354 2.51 0.88 13.98
N ASP A 355 2.92 -0.34 13.63
CA ASP A 355 4.27 -0.66 13.12
C ASP A 355 4.27 -1.47 11.81
N GLY A 356 3.20 -1.34 11.02
CA GLY A 356 3.05 -1.99 9.72
C GLY A 356 2.75 -3.50 9.83
N GLY A 357 2.15 -3.93 10.94
CA GLY A 357 1.71 -5.30 11.19
C GLY A 357 2.75 -6.21 11.84
N ARG A 358 3.85 -5.65 12.36
CA ARG A 358 4.91 -6.41 13.06
C ARG A 358 4.47 -6.78 14.48
N SER A 359 3.78 -5.88 15.16
CA SER A 359 3.10 -6.09 16.44
C SER A 359 1.63 -5.68 16.35
N TRP A 360 0.82 -6.27 17.24
CA TRP A 360 -0.62 -6.03 17.31
C TRP A 360 -1.04 -6.00 18.76
N ASP A 361 -1.98 -5.12 19.09
CA ASP A 361 -2.55 -4.98 20.42
C ASP A 361 -3.51 -6.12 20.80
N GLU A 362 -4.13 -5.99 21.98
CA GLU A 362 -5.17 -6.90 22.45
C GLU A 362 -6.48 -6.72 21.64
N PRO A 363 -7.21 -7.81 21.38
CA PRO A 363 -8.39 -7.75 20.53
C PRO A 363 -9.54 -7.00 21.21
N ARG A 364 -10.30 -6.23 20.43
CA ARG A 364 -11.58 -5.63 20.83
C ARG A 364 -12.73 -6.13 19.96
N VAL A 365 -13.93 -6.22 20.53
CA VAL A 365 -15.14 -6.62 19.78
C VAL A 365 -15.63 -5.42 18.96
N LEU A 366 -15.77 -5.59 17.65
CA LEU A 366 -16.41 -4.60 16.77
C LEU A 366 -17.91 -4.87 16.59
N GLN A 367 -18.28 -6.15 16.54
CA GLN A 367 -19.67 -6.57 16.40
C GLN A 367 -19.91 -7.88 17.16
N GLU A 368 -20.69 -7.79 18.23
CA GLU A 368 -21.18 -8.96 18.95
C GLU A 368 -22.11 -9.81 18.07
N ASN A 369 -22.28 -11.08 18.44
CA ASN A 369 -23.26 -11.93 17.79
C ASN A 369 -24.69 -11.45 18.09
N VAL A 370 -25.33 -10.89 17.07
CA VAL A 370 -26.74 -10.48 17.10
C VAL A 370 -27.66 -11.44 16.32
N GLY A 371 -27.10 -12.46 15.67
CA GLY A 371 -27.84 -13.47 14.94
C GLY A 371 -28.22 -14.66 15.83
N GLU A 372 -29.24 -15.42 15.41
CA GLU A 372 -29.61 -16.67 16.11
C GLU A 372 -28.49 -17.72 16.03
N ARG A 373 -27.64 -17.65 15.01
CA ARG A 373 -26.45 -18.51 14.85
C ARG A 373 -25.18 -17.70 15.06
N ASN A 374 -24.86 -16.79 14.13
CA ASN A 374 -23.61 -16.04 14.18
C ASN A 374 -23.63 -14.71 13.43
N VAL A 375 -22.55 -13.95 13.66
CA VAL A 375 -22.11 -12.83 12.83
C VAL A 375 -20.74 -13.18 12.24
N MET A 376 -20.55 -12.96 10.94
CA MET A 376 -19.32 -13.35 10.24
C MET A 376 -19.02 -12.54 8.97
N SER A 377 -17.88 -12.83 8.34
CA SER A 377 -17.42 -12.30 7.05
C SER A 377 -17.37 -10.77 6.96
N VAL A 378 -16.32 -10.20 7.58
CA VAL A 378 -16.16 -8.75 7.64
C VAL A 378 -15.56 -8.18 6.35
N THR A 379 -16.07 -7.04 5.90
CA THR A 379 -15.38 -6.14 4.96
C THR A 379 -15.26 -4.77 5.60
N LEU A 380 -14.03 -4.23 5.66
CA LEU A 380 -13.76 -2.84 6.01
C LEU A 380 -13.46 -2.04 4.73
N ARG A 381 -14.16 -0.92 4.51
CA ARG A 381 -13.99 -0.09 3.30
C ARG A 381 -14.28 1.38 3.57
N ARG A 382 -13.48 2.29 3.00
CA ARG A 382 -13.80 3.73 2.93
C ARG A 382 -14.94 3.96 1.94
N LEU A 383 -15.98 4.69 2.35
CA LEU A 383 -17.22 4.80 1.57
C LEU A 383 -17.21 5.93 0.53
N GLU A 384 -16.60 7.07 0.85
CA GLU A 384 -16.81 8.31 0.07
C GLU A 384 -15.56 8.81 -0.68
N SER A 385 -14.35 8.50 -0.23
CA SER A 385 -13.11 9.05 -0.80
C SER A 385 -12.34 8.09 -1.73
N SER A 386 -11.68 8.65 -2.75
CA SER A 386 -10.62 7.97 -3.51
C SER A 386 -9.28 7.96 -2.75
N ASP A 387 -9.11 8.87 -1.77
CA ASP A 387 -8.04 8.81 -0.80
C ASP A 387 -8.30 7.65 0.17
N ARG A 388 -7.35 6.71 0.22
CA ARG A 388 -7.43 5.49 1.02
C ARG A 388 -7.41 5.75 2.53
N ALA A 389 -6.97 6.94 2.95
CA ALA A 389 -6.86 7.35 4.34
C ALA A 389 -7.95 8.36 4.77
N ALA A 390 -8.94 8.66 3.92
CA ALA A 390 -9.96 9.68 4.22
C ALA A 390 -11.40 9.17 4.07
N GLY A 391 -12.30 9.78 4.84
CA GLY A 391 -13.74 9.55 4.79
C GLY A 391 -14.24 8.40 5.69
N PRO A 392 -15.56 8.21 5.81
CA PRO A 392 -16.13 7.25 6.74
C PRO A 392 -15.75 5.79 6.42
N ILE A 393 -15.60 4.97 7.45
CA ILE A 393 -15.34 3.53 7.33
C ILE A 393 -16.67 2.78 7.42
N GLY A 394 -16.99 2.03 6.36
CA GLY A 394 -18.03 1.01 6.40
C GLY A 394 -17.48 -0.33 6.88
N MET A 395 -18.13 -0.91 7.89
CA MET A 395 -17.99 -2.30 8.28
C MET A 395 -19.21 -3.08 7.79
N PHE A 396 -19.00 -3.91 6.79
CA PHE A 396 -20.00 -4.85 6.29
C PHE A 396 -19.82 -6.21 6.94
N TYR A 397 -20.92 -6.87 7.28
CA TYR A 397 -20.90 -8.19 7.90
C TYR A 397 -22.19 -8.95 7.62
N LEU A 398 -22.13 -10.26 7.84
CA LEU A 398 -23.27 -11.14 7.73
C LEU A 398 -23.91 -11.37 9.10
N VAL A 399 -25.24 -11.41 9.15
CA VAL A 399 -26.02 -11.93 10.28
C VAL A 399 -26.72 -13.20 9.83
N LYS A 400 -26.39 -14.31 10.49
CA LYS A 400 -26.92 -15.63 10.18
C LYS A 400 -27.92 -16.05 11.24
N ASN A 401 -29.16 -16.27 10.82
CA ASN A 401 -30.21 -16.79 11.68
C ASN A 401 -30.54 -18.24 11.34
N SER A 402 -30.64 -18.57 10.06
CA SER A 402 -31.06 -19.90 9.62
C SER A 402 -30.57 -20.25 8.20
N PRO A 403 -30.78 -21.48 7.70
CA PRO A 403 -30.46 -21.86 6.32
C PRO A 403 -31.29 -21.13 5.24
N VAL A 404 -32.29 -20.32 5.63
CA VAL A 404 -33.08 -19.45 4.74
C VAL A 404 -32.89 -17.97 5.03
N ASP A 405 -32.06 -17.64 6.02
CA ASP A 405 -31.90 -16.27 6.52
C ASP A 405 -30.44 -16.00 6.88
N LEU A 406 -29.74 -15.45 5.89
CA LEU A 406 -28.40 -14.87 5.99
C LEU A 406 -28.43 -13.53 5.26
N LYS A 407 -28.14 -12.45 6.00
CA LYS A 407 -28.27 -11.08 5.51
C LYS A 407 -26.98 -10.29 5.69
N VAL A 408 -26.72 -9.41 4.74
CA VAL A 408 -25.64 -8.42 4.78
C VAL A 408 -26.14 -7.17 5.50
N TYR A 409 -25.32 -6.68 6.42
CA TYR A 409 -25.52 -5.40 7.12
C TYR A 409 -24.28 -4.54 6.95
N LEU A 410 -24.48 -3.22 7.00
CA LEU A 410 -23.45 -2.19 7.05
C LEU A 410 -23.58 -1.41 8.36
N ARG A 411 -22.48 -1.13 9.03
CA ARG A 411 -22.38 -0.05 10.02
C ARG A 411 -21.29 0.92 9.61
N VAL A 412 -21.49 2.21 9.86
CA VAL A 412 -20.57 3.28 9.46
C VAL A 412 -19.89 3.88 10.68
N SER A 413 -18.60 4.17 10.56
CA SER A 413 -17.79 4.89 11.54
C SER A 413 -17.25 6.18 10.91
N ASP A 414 -17.37 7.27 11.67
CA ASP A 414 -16.80 8.59 11.35
C ASP A 414 -15.57 8.91 12.23
N ASP A 415 -15.13 7.95 13.04
CA ASP A 415 -14.08 8.09 14.06
C ASP A 415 -13.03 6.98 13.95
N GLU A 416 -12.61 6.64 12.72
CA GLU A 416 -11.55 5.66 12.45
C GLU A 416 -11.81 4.27 13.06
N ALA A 417 -13.07 3.84 13.00
CA ALA A 417 -13.59 2.58 13.53
C ALA A 417 -13.54 2.46 15.06
N GLU A 418 -13.34 3.57 15.79
CA GLU A 418 -13.48 3.56 17.25
C GLU A 418 -14.90 3.19 17.65
N THR A 419 -15.90 3.81 17.02
CA THR A 419 -17.31 3.45 17.17
C THR A 419 -18.00 3.27 15.83
N PHE A 420 -19.10 2.50 15.84
CA PHE A 420 -19.89 2.24 14.64
C PHE A 420 -21.36 2.58 14.93
N GLY A 421 -21.99 3.32 14.01
CA GLY A 421 -23.39 3.71 14.09
C GLY A 421 -24.38 2.55 13.98
N ALA A 422 -25.67 2.90 13.81
CA ALA A 422 -26.75 1.93 13.68
C ALA A 422 -26.59 1.06 12.41
N PRO A 423 -27.04 -0.21 12.44
CA PRO A 423 -26.96 -1.09 11.30
C PRO A 423 -27.92 -0.68 10.18
N VAL A 424 -27.43 -0.68 8.95
CA VAL A 424 -28.18 -0.55 7.70
C VAL A 424 -28.29 -1.93 7.06
N LEU A 425 -29.51 -2.38 6.75
CA LEU A 425 -29.72 -3.63 6.03
C LEU A 425 -29.35 -3.44 4.55
N VAL A 426 -28.39 -4.23 4.07
CA VAL A 426 -27.91 -4.16 2.68
C VAL A 426 -28.69 -5.11 1.79
N SER A 427 -28.95 -6.33 2.27
CA SER A 427 -29.61 -7.38 1.49
C SER A 427 -31.06 -7.62 1.92
N ASP A 428 -31.97 -6.73 1.57
CA ASP A 428 -33.38 -6.80 2.02
C ASP A 428 -34.23 -7.92 1.38
N ALA A 429 -33.73 -8.54 0.30
CA ALA A 429 -34.41 -9.63 -0.38
C ALA A 429 -34.46 -10.92 0.47
N PRO A 430 -35.53 -11.75 0.42
CA PRO A 430 -35.58 -13.07 1.06
C PRO A 430 -34.44 -14.02 0.62
N GLY A 431 -34.06 -14.97 1.48
CA GLY A 431 -33.05 -15.99 1.17
C GLY A 431 -31.73 -15.86 1.94
N TYR A 432 -30.79 -16.72 1.56
CA TYR A 432 -29.48 -16.90 2.15
C TYR A 432 -28.41 -16.25 1.27
N HIS A 433 -27.99 -15.03 1.64
CA HIS A 433 -27.08 -14.19 0.84
C HIS A 433 -25.67 -14.18 1.43
N VAL A 434 -24.75 -14.89 0.80
CA VAL A 434 -23.35 -14.97 1.23
C VAL A 434 -22.55 -13.85 0.56
N MET A 435 -22.14 -12.86 1.34
CA MET A 435 -21.09 -11.91 0.95
C MET A 435 -19.77 -12.35 1.59
N ASN A 436 -18.77 -12.64 0.76
CA ASN A 436 -17.48 -13.05 1.29
C ASN A 436 -16.72 -11.86 1.93
N ASN A 437 -15.70 -12.13 2.76
CA ASN A 437 -14.89 -11.06 3.36
C ASN A 437 -14.16 -10.21 2.32
N ASP A 438 -13.96 -8.93 2.63
CA ASP A 438 -13.29 -7.97 1.75
C ASP A 438 -13.79 -8.04 0.30
N ARG A 439 -15.10 -7.89 0.06
CA ARG A 439 -15.70 -7.97 -1.31
C ARG A 439 -16.43 -6.72 -1.79
N VAL A 440 -16.67 -5.77 -0.90
CA VAL A 440 -17.36 -4.52 -1.30
C VAL A 440 -16.41 -3.66 -2.13
N ALA A 441 -16.84 -3.32 -3.35
CA ALA A 441 -16.15 -2.45 -4.27
C ALA A 441 -16.82 -1.07 -4.35
N ARG A 442 -16.02 -0.03 -4.57
CA ARG A 442 -16.49 1.31 -4.93
C ARG A 442 -16.05 1.60 -6.35
N LEU A 443 -16.99 1.88 -7.23
CA LEU A 443 -16.72 2.26 -8.61
C LEU A 443 -16.23 3.71 -8.69
N SER A 444 -15.64 4.08 -9.82
CA SER A 444 -15.22 5.44 -10.13
C SER A 444 -16.37 6.45 -10.08
N SER A 445 -17.60 6.00 -10.34
CA SER A 445 -18.84 6.79 -10.20
C SER A 445 -19.23 7.10 -8.75
N GLY A 446 -18.59 6.46 -7.77
CA GLY A 446 -18.98 6.51 -6.35
C GLY A 446 -19.98 5.43 -5.92
N ARG A 447 -20.58 4.69 -6.87
CA ARG A 447 -21.46 3.55 -6.58
C ARG A 447 -20.72 2.48 -5.80
N LEU A 448 -21.33 1.97 -4.74
CA LEU A 448 -20.87 0.81 -3.99
C LEU A 448 -21.53 -0.46 -4.53
N LEU A 449 -20.77 -1.54 -4.64
CA LEU A 449 -21.26 -2.89 -4.98
C LEU A 449 -20.95 -3.86 -3.85
N ALA A 450 -21.97 -4.54 -3.37
CA ALA A 450 -21.89 -5.65 -2.42
C ALA A 450 -22.27 -6.95 -3.14
N PRO A 451 -21.30 -7.71 -3.67
CA PRO A 451 -21.57 -8.92 -4.42
C PRO A 451 -21.94 -10.07 -3.46
N VAL A 452 -22.99 -10.82 -3.79
CA VAL A 452 -23.48 -11.95 -2.99
C VAL A 452 -23.64 -13.20 -3.85
N ALA A 453 -23.41 -14.36 -3.25
CA ALA A 453 -23.90 -15.65 -3.74
C ALA A 453 -25.16 -16.02 -2.95
N SER A 454 -26.26 -16.29 -3.65
CA SER A 454 -27.59 -16.41 -3.06
C SER A 454 -28.24 -17.75 -3.38
N THR A 455 -28.92 -18.33 -2.39
CA THR A 455 -29.91 -19.39 -2.55
C THR A 455 -31.15 -19.08 -1.72
N PRO A 456 -32.38 -19.41 -2.15
CA PRO A 456 -33.57 -19.20 -1.33
C PRO A 456 -33.59 -20.04 -0.05
N ASP A 457 -33.08 -21.28 -0.11
CA ASP A 457 -33.07 -22.21 1.03
C ASP A 457 -31.96 -23.26 0.87
N LEU A 458 -30.93 -23.16 1.72
CA LEU A 458 -29.78 -24.07 1.74
C LEU A 458 -30.17 -25.54 1.99
N ARG A 459 -31.35 -25.79 2.57
CA ARG A 459 -31.84 -27.16 2.85
C ARG A 459 -32.43 -27.82 1.60
N GLN A 460 -32.90 -27.02 0.66
CA GLN A 460 -33.57 -27.49 -0.56
C GLN A 460 -32.63 -27.45 -1.76
N SER A 461 -31.74 -26.47 -1.81
CA SER A 461 -30.81 -26.28 -2.92
C SER A 461 -29.48 -25.76 -2.41
N ASP A 462 -28.42 -26.52 -2.71
CA ASP A 462 -27.04 -26.11 -2.54
C ASP A 462 -26.47 -25.48 -3.84
N HIS A 463 -27.35 -24.88 -4.64
CA HIS A 463 -27.04 -24.18 -5.88
C HIS A 463 -27.17 -22.67 -5.68
N PHE A 464 -26.11 -21.93 -5.99
CA PHE A 464 -26.03 -20.49 -5.78
C PHE A 464 -26.09 -19.70 -7.08
N ARG A 465 -26.71 -18.53 -7.03
CA ARG A 465 -26.64 -17.52 -8.08
C ARG A 465 -26.02 -16.25 -7.53
N SER A 466 -25.19 -15.60 -8.32
CA SER A 466 -24.48 -14.39 -7.91
C SER A 466 -25.12 -13.13 -8.47
N PHE A 467 -25.21 -12.08 -7.67
CA PHE A 467 -25.61 -10.74 -8.10
C PHE A 467 -25.05 -9.71 -7.12
N CYS A 468 -25.26 -8.42 -7.39
CA CYS A 468 -24.86 -7.34 -6.47
C CYS A 468 -26.08 -6.68 -5.85
N PHE A 469 -25.96 -6.32 -4.57
CA PHE A 469 -26.65 -5.14 -4.06
C PHE A 469 -25.78 -3.92 -4.35
N TYR A 470 -26.38 -2.78 -4.64
CA TYR A 470 -25.66 -1.54 -4.91
C TYR A 470 -26.24 -0.36 -4.15
N SER A 471 -25.40 0.65 -3.94
CA SER A 471 -25.77 1.92 -3.31
C SER A 471 -25.14 3.08 -4.07
N ASP A 472 -25.95 4.11 -4.35
CA ASP A 472 -25.55 5.34 -5.04
C ASP A 472 -25.47 6.54 -4.07
N ASP A 473 -25.66 6.32 -2.77
CA ASP A 473 -25.76 7.37 -1.74
C ASP A 473 -24.82 7.13 -0.55
N ALA A 474 -23.65 6.56 -0.83
CA ALA A 474 -22.60 6.21 0.13
C ALA A 474 -23.02 5.17 1.19
N GLY A 475 -23.88 4.23 0.81
CA GLY A 475 -24.30 3.12 1.66
C GLY A 475 -25.50 3.42 2.55
N ARG A 476 -26.16 4.57 2.40
CA ARG A 476 -27.34 4.94 3.20
C ARG A 476 -28.56 4.11 2.79
N THR A 477 -28.73 3.84 1.50
CA THR A 477 -29.76 2.96 0.96
C THR A 477 -29.17 1.98 -0.05
N TRP A 478 -29.79 0.79 -0.16
CA TRP A 478 -29.33 -0.31 -0.99
C TRP A 478 -30.44 -0.84 -1.88
N GLN A 479 -30.07 -1.25 -3.09
CA GLN A 479 -30.96 -1.83 -4.09
C GLN A 479 -30.37 -3.14 -4.61
N ARG A 480 -31.22 -4.13 -4.89
CA ARG A 480 -30.80 -5.37 -5.54
C ARG A 480 -30.66 -5.14 -7.06
N GLY A 481 -29.56 -5.56 -7.66
CA GLY A 481 -29.40 -5.64 -9.11
C GLY A 481 -30.50 -6.49 -9.78
N GLY A 482 -30.86 -6.13 -11.02
CA GLY A 482 -31.92 -6.81 -11.76
C GLY A 482 -31.50 -8.19 -12.28
N GLY A 483 -30.24 -8.33 -12.70
CA GLY A 483 -29.68 -9.55 -13.24
C GLY A 483 -29.02 -10.44 -12.19
N GLU A 484 -28.90 -11.73 -12.52
CA GLU A 484 -28.17 -12.73 -11.74
C GLU A 484 -27.28 -13.54 -12.67
N VAL A 485 -26.16 -14.02 -12.12
CA VAL A 485 -25.21 -14.89 -12.78
C VAL A 485 -25.40 -16.30 -12.25
N ASP A 486 -25.55 -17.24 -13.16
CA ASP A 486 -25.63 -18.67 -12.86
C ASP A 486 -24.43 -19.40 -13.46
N TYR A 487 -24.12 -20.57 -12.92
CA TYR A 487 -23.08 -21.45 -13.44
C TYR A 487 -23.43 -22.92 -13.22
N GLU A 488 -22.63 -23.84 -13.75
CA GLU A 488 -22.87 -25.26 -13.60
C GLU A 488 -22.60 -25.77 -12.16
N LYS A 489 -23.00 -27.02 -11.89
CA LYS A 489 -22.82 -27.73 -10.61
C LYS A 489 -23.50 -27.04 -9.42
N ARG A 490 -22.77 -26.46 -8.47
CA ARG A 490 -23.29 -25.68 -7.35
C ARG A 490 -23.56 -24.20 -7.70
N GLY A 491 -23.41 -23.82 -8.97
CA GLY A 491 -23.71 -22.48 -9.42
C GLY A 491 -22.57 -21.49 -9.24
N ALA A 492 -22.92 -20.21 -9.26
CA ALA A 492 -22.00 -19.09 -9.09
C ALA A 492 -21.83 -18.78 -7.58
N MET A 493 -20.64 -19.05 -7.05
CA MET A 493 -20.35 -18.92 -5.61
C MET A 493 -19.37 -17.77 -5.32
N GLU A 494 -19.49 -17.20 -4.12
CA GLU A 494 -18.55 -16.26 -3.48
C GLU A 494 -17.85 -15.27 -4.44
N PRO A 495 -18.63 -14.42 -5.13
CA PRO A 495 -18.09 -13.52 -6.14
C PRO A 495 -17.18 -12.42 -5.55
N ASP A 496 -16.25 -11.93 -6.36
CA ASP A 496 -15.55 -10.65 -6.18
C ASP A 496 -15.78 -9.79 -7.44
N VAL A 497 -15.80 -8.47 -7.29
CA VAL A 497 -16.09 -7.54 -8.40
C VAL A 497 -15.05 -6.44 -8.50
N ILE A 498 -14.73 -6.03 -9.73
CA ILE A 498 -13.78 -4.95 -10.00
C ILE A 498 -14.21 -4.13 -11.22
N GLU A 499 -13.98 -2.82 -11.17
CA GLU A 499 -14.14 -1.95 -12.33
C GLU A 499 -12.93 -2.07 -13.27
N LEU A 500 -13.21 -2.31 -14.54
CA LEU A 500 -12.25 -2.34 -15.63
C LEU A 500 -11.97 -0.93 -16.16
N VAL A 501 -10.84 -0.75 -16.84
CA VAL A 501 -10.46 0.57 -17.40
C VAL A 501 -11.43 1.12 -18.42
N ASP A 502 -12.25 0.26 -19.04
CA ASP A 502 -13.29 0.66 -20.00
C ASP A 502 -14.64 0.98 -19.33
N GLY A 503 -14.70 0.98 -18.00
CA GLY A 503 -15.89 1.27 -17.20
C GLY A 503 -16.84 0.08 -17.00
N ARG A 504 -16.58 -1.08 -17.61
CA ARG A 504 -17.32 -2.30 -17.28
C ARG A 504 -16.93 -2.80 -15.89
N VAL A 505 -17.82 -3.57 -15.27
CA VAL A 505 -17.53 -4.29 -14.02
C VAL A 505 -17.35 -5.77 -14.32
N ALA A 506 -16.21 -6.35 -13.96
CA ALA A 506 -16.00 -7.79 -14.01
C ALA A 506 -16.37 -8.42 -12.66
N MET A 507 -17.13 -9.52 -12.69
CA MET A 507 -17.36 -10.41 -11.57
C MET A 507 -16.56 -11.69 -11.78
N ILE A 508 -15.69 -12.03 -10.83
CA ILE A 508 -15.01 -13.32 -10.78
C ILE A 508 -15.72 -14.25 -9.81
N ILE A 509 -15.79 -15.54 -10.15
CA ILE A 509 -16.73 -16.48 -9.54
C ILE A 509 -15.97 -17.75 -9.12
N ARG A 510 -16.15 -18.14 -7.86
CA ARG A 510 -15.72 -19.46 -7.35
C ARG A 510 -16.60 -20.54 -7.99
N THR A 511 -15.98 -21.59 -8.53
CA THR A 511 -16.71 -22.69 -9.18
C THR A 511 -16.21 -24.07 -8.71
N GLN A 512 -16.94 -25.11 -9.08
CA GLN A 512 -16.51 -26.52 -8.94
C GLN A 512 -15.91 -27.09 -10.23
N SER A 513 -15.66 -26.25 -11.23
CA SER A 513 -15.33 -26.69 -12.59
C SER A 513 -13.82 -26.79 -12.85
N GLY A 514 -13.00 -26.46 -11.86
CA GLY A 514 -11.54 -26.46 -11.97
C GLY A 514 -10.95 -25.15 -12.48
N HIS A 515 -11.76 -24.10 -12.54
CA HIS A 515 -11.36 -22.77 -12.96
C HIS A 515 -12.19 -21.69 -12.29
N ILE A 516 -11.64 -20.48 -12.28
CA ILE A 516 -12.41 -19.26 -12.00
C ILE A 516 -13.26 -18.94 -13.23
N ALA A 517 -14.55 -18.68 -13.04
CA ALA A 517 -15.41 -18.15 -14.09
C ALA A 517 -15.54 -16.63 -13.96
N ALA A 518 -15.91 -15.95 -15.03
CA ALA A 518 -16.14 -14.51 -15.03
C ALA A 518 -17.41 -14.13 -15.81
N SER A 519 -18.03 -13.02 -15.39
CA SER A 519 -19.13 -12.35 -16.07
C SER A 519 -18.89 -10.83 -16.05
N ASN A 520 -19.45 -10.08 -16.99
CA ASN A 520 -19.28 -8.63 -17.07
C ASN A 520 -20.62 -7.90 -17.01
N SER A 521 -20.60 -6.73 -16.39
CA SER A 521 -21.68 -5.74 -16.38
C SER A 521 -21.25 -4.47 -17.11
N GLY A 522 -22.14 -3.92 -17.92
CA GLY A 522 -21.95 -2.61 -18.59
C GLY A 522 -22.72 -1.47 -17.95
N ASP A 523 -23.47 -1.74 -16.88
CA ASP A 523 -24.41 -0.83 -16.22
C ASP A 523 -24.14 -0.71 -14.71
N GLY A 524 -22.88 -0.90 -14.31
CA GLY A 524 -22.46 -0.71 -12.92
C GLY A 524 -23.06 -1.74 -11.97
N GLY A 525 -23.14 -3.01 -12.38
CA GLY A 525 -23.54 -4.15 -11.55
C GLY A 525 -25.03 -4.49 -11.56
N GLU A 526 -25.85 -3.81 -12.37
CA GLU A 526 -27.30 -4.05 -12.43
C GLU A 526 -27.67 -5.29 -13.24
N THR A 527 -27.03 -5.48 -14.40
CA THR A 527 -27.18 -6.68 -15.24
C THR A 527 -25.83 -7.28 -15.59
N TRP A 528 -25.84 -8.57 -15.92
CA TRP A 528 -24.62 -9.37 -16.11
C TRP A 528 -24.71 -10.21 -17.38
N SER A 529 -23.59 -10.37 -18.07
CA SER A 529 -23.46 -11.34 -19.17
C SER A 529 -23.52 -12.78 -18.64
N ASP A 530 -23.67 -13.75 -19.54
CA ASP A 530 -23.44 -15.15 -19.20
C ASP A 530 -22.01 -15.33 -18.66
N ALA A 531 -21.86 -16.20 -17.65
CA ALA A 531 -20.56 -16.54 -17.11
C ALA A 531 -19.81 -17.52 -18.01
N ALA A 532 -18.51 -17.30 -18.16
CA ALA A 532 -17.61 -18.14 -18.94
C ALA A 532 -16.32 -18.46 -18.17
N PRO A 533 -15.60 -19.55 -18.50
CA PRO A 533 -14.27 -19.79 -17.94
C PRO A 533 -13.33 -18.61 -18.17
N TRP A 534 -12.59 -18.20 -17.14
CA TRP A 534 -11.71 -17.02 -17.19
C TRP A 534 -10.25 -17.35 -17.48
N GLY A 535 -9.94 -18.61 -17.79
CA GLY A 535 -8.57 -19.05 -18.13
C GLY A 535 -7.64 -19.23 -16.92
N VAL A 536 -8.16 -19.16 -15.69
CA VAL A 536 -7.39 -19.39 -14.45
C VAL A 536 -7.83 -20.69 -13.80
N ARG A 537 -6.91 -21.66 -13.70
CA ARG A 537 -7.12 -22.92 -12.98
C ARG A 537 -7.23 -22.64 -11.48
N ALA A 538 -8.26 -23.19 -10.83
CA ALA A 538 -8.49 -23.03 -9.41
C ALA A 538 -9.40 -24.15 -8.85
N PRO A 539 -9.30 -24.48 -7.54
CA PRO A 539 -10.21 -25.39 -6.89
C PRO A 539 -11.49 -24.64 -6.52
N GLU A 540 -12.36 -25.29 -5.74
CA GLU A 540 -13.55 -24.65 -5.18
C GLU A 540 -13.17 -23.74 -3.98
N ALA A 541 -12.48 -22.64 -4.29
CA ALA A 541 -11.98 -21.65 -3.35
C ALA A 541 -12.25 -20.22 -3.83
N PRO A 542 -12.54 -19.27 -2.92
CA PRO A 542 -12.67 -17.87 -3.28
C PRO A 542 -11.31 -17.29 -3.70
N ALA A 543 -11.34 -16.45 -4.75
CA ALA A 543 -10.21 -15.66 -5.21
C ALA A 543 -10.44 -14.18 -4.90
N THR A 544 -9.35 -13.39 -4.88
CA THR A 544 -9.39 -11.95 -4.56
C THR A 544 -8.67 -11.18 -5.63
N LEU A 545 -9.29 -10.11 -6.14
CA LEU A 545 -8.79 -9.32 -7.26
C LEU A 545 -8.73 -7.84 -6.90
N ARG A 546 -7.58 -7.20 -7.09
CA ARG A 546 -7.42 -5.76 -6.83
C ARG A 546 -6.58 -5.10 -7.91
N ARG A 547 -6.83 -3.80 -8.13
CA ARG A 547 -5.99 -2.97 -8.99
C ARG A 547 -4.81 -2.44 -8.19
N VAL A 548 -3.59 -2.69 -8.67
CA VAL A 548 -2.34 -2.18 -8.08
C VAL A 548 -2.28 -0.66 -8.34
N PRO A 549 -2.22 0.19 -7.30
CA PRO A 549 -2.31 1.64 -7.51
C PRO A 549 -1.14 2.22 -8.32
N SER A 550 0.07 1.70 -8.20
CA SER A 550 1.21 2.29 -8.89
C SER A 550 1.28 1.95 -10.37
N THR A 551 0.83 0.77 -10.79
CA THR A 551 0.90 0.33 -12.20
C THR A 551 -0.45 0.42 -12.91
N GLY A 552 -1.56 0.28 -12.18
CA GLY A 552 -2.89 0.12 -12.75
C GLY A 552 -3.21 -1.32 -13.14
N ASP A 553 -2.31 -2.27 -12.92
CA ASP A 553 -2.53 -3.68 -13.26
C ASP A 553 -3.49 -4.39 -12.30
N LEU A 554 -3.99 -5.55 -12.70
CA LEU A 554 -4.78 -6.42 -11.83
C LEU A 554 -3.88 -7.42 -11.10
N LEU A 555 -3.99 -7.48 -9.77
CA LEU A 555 -3.36 -8.49 -8.92
C LEU A 555 -4.43 -9.48 -8.44
N LEU A 556 -4.25 -10.74 -8.81
CA LEU A 556 -5.10 -11.86 -8.42
C LEU A 556 -4.39 -12.72 -7.37
N ILE A 557 -5.07 -12.97 -6.24
CA ILE A 557 -4.67 -13.96 -5.24
C ILE A 557 -5.66 -15.12 -5.29
N PHE A 558 -5.16 -16.33 -5.55
CA PHE A 558 -5.97 -17.53 -5.77
C PHE A 558 -5.19 -18.80 -5.37
N ASN A 559 -5.84 -19.96 -5.41
CA ASN A 559 -5.15 -21.23 -5.22
C ASN A 559 -4.88 -21.88 -6.58
N ASP A 560 -3.60 -22.01 -7.00
CA ASP A 560 -3.24 -22.63 -8.29
C ASP A 560 -3.20 -24.16 -8.18
N THR A 561 -4.38 -24.74 -7.99
CA THR A 561 -4.54 -26.17 -7.80
C THR A 561 -5.90 -26.63 -8.28
N TYR A 562 -6.01 -27.90 -8.64
CA TYR A 562 -7.27 -28.56 -8.96
C TYR A 562 -7.04 -30.06 -9.04
N ALA A 563 -7.87 -30.80 -8.33
CA ALA A 563 -7.97 -32.26 -8.31
C ALA A 563 -9.44 -32.65 -8.52
N PRO A 564 -9.85 -33.10 -9.72
CA PRO A 564 -11.25 -33.25 -10.10
C PRO A 564 -12.02 -34.28 -9.26
N ASP A 565 -11.34 -35.30 -8.76
CA ASP A 565 -11.94 -36.38 -7.95
C ASP A 565 -11.91 -36.09 -6.44
N ALA A 566 -11.30 -34.97 -6.03
CA ALA A 566 -11.22 -34.57 -4.63
C ALA A 566 -12.40 -33.66 -4.25
N GLY A 567 -12.85 -33.75 -3.00
CA GLY A 567 -13.82 -32.80 -2.45
C GLY A 567 -13.30 -31.36 -2.59
N HIS A 568 -14.20 -30.44 -2.96
CA HIS A 568 -13.87 -29.03 -3.23
C HIS A 568 -12.76 -28.81 -4.28
N GLY A 569 -12.48 -29.79 -5.16
CA GLY A 569 -11.42 -29.68 -6.15
C GLY A 569 -10.01 -29.79 -5.57
N GLY A 570 -9.85 -30.29 -4.34
CA GLY A 570 -8.54 -30.52 -3.69
C GLY A 570 -8.22 -29.57 -2.52
N LYS A 571 -7.02 -29.73 -1.95
CA LYS A 571 -6.51 -28.82 -0.91
C LYS A 571 -6.26 -27.44 -1.48
N ARG A 572 -6.52 -26.38 -0.71
CA ARG A 572 -6.28 -24.99 -1.09
C ARG A 572 -4.82 -24.59 -0.82
N THR A 573 -3.90 -25.22 -1.53
CA THR A 573 -2.45 -24.93 -1.52
C THR A 573 -1.86 -25.33 -2.89
N PRO A 574 -0.94 -24.55 -3.49
CA PRO A 574 -0.41 -23.29 -2.97
C PRO A 574 -1.44 -22.16 -2.94
N LEU A 575 -1.13 -21.09 -2.19
CA LEU A 575 -1.76 -19.77 -2.35
C LEU A 575 -0.83 -18.95 -3.24
N THR A 576 -1.33 -18.50 -4.38
CA THR A 576 -0.55 -17.95 -5.49
C THR A 576 -1.05 -16.56 -5.84
N ALA A 577 -0.10 -15.67 -6.15
CA ALA A 577 -0.34 -14.36 -6.72
C ALA A 577 -0.01 -14.37 -8.23
N ALA A 578 -0.79 -13.65 -9.03
CA ALA A 578 -0.52 -13.43 -10.45
C ALA A 578 -0.96 -12.01 -10.85
N VAL A 579 -0.27 -11.43 -11.83
CA VAL A 579 -0.54 -10.08 -12.32
C VAL A 579 -1.04 -10.11 -13.76
N SER A 580 -1.99 -9.25 -14.09
CA SER A 580 -2.47 -9.03 -15.45
C SER A 580 -2.38 -7.55 -15.82
N THR A 581 -1.68 -7.26 -16.93
CA THR A 581 -1.52 -5.92 -17.51
C THR A 581 -2.55 -5.63 -18.62
N ASP A 582 -3.48 -6.56 -18.87
CA ASP A 582 -4.41 -6.52 -20.00
C ASP A 582 -5.88 -6.79 -19.60
N GLU A 583 -6.25 -6.36 -18.38
CA GLU A 583 -7.59 -6.48 -17.79
C GLU A 583 -8.07 -7.93 -17.64
N GLY A 584 -7.16 -8.81 -17.21
CA GLY A 584 -7.45 -10.20 -16.87
C GLY A 584 -7.48 -11.16 -18.06
N LYS A 585 -7.00 -10.76 -19.24
CA LYS A 585 -6.94 -11.64 -20.43
C LYS A 585 -5.76 -12.61 -20.34
N THR A 586 -4.61 -12.14 -19.87
CA THR A 586 -3.42 -12.95 -19.62
C THR A 586 -2.85 -12.70 -18.22
N TRP A 587 -2.18 -13.71 -17.67
CA TRP A 587 -1.66 -13.72 -16.29
C TRP A 587 -0.16 -14.06 -16.29
N GLN A 588 0.62 -13.17 -15.71
CA GLN A 588 2.08 -13.19 -15.66
C GLN A 588 2.56 -13.09 -14.20
N TYR A 589 3.89 -13.15 -13.99
CA TYR A 589 4.54 -12.99 -12.68
C TYR A 589 3.95 -13.89 -11.57
N ARG A 590 3.68 -15.16 -11.89
CA ARG A 590 3.08 -16.09 -10.94
C ARG A 590 4.04 -16.42 -9.81
N ARG A 591 3.63 -16.18 -8.56
CA ARG A 591 4.45 -16.45 -7.36
C ARG A 591 3.62 -17.01 -6.22
N ASP A 592 4.14 -18.04 -5.56
CA ASP A 592 3.48 -18.61 -4.40
C ASP A 592 3.75 -17.76 -3.15
N LEU A 593 2.67 -17.34 -2.50
CA LEU A 593 2.69 -16.79 -1.15
C LEU A 593 2.92 -17.93 -0.14
N GLU A 594 2.19 -19.04 -0.30
CA GLU A 594 2.27 -20.19 0.58
C GLU A 594 2.31 -21.47 -0.25
N SER A 595 3.18 -22.41 0.13
CA SER A 595 3.39 -23.66 -0.63
C SER A 595 3.42 -24.93 0.22
N ASN A 596 3.16 -24.82 1.53
CA ASN A 596 3.13 -26.00 2.41
C ASN A 596 1.99 -26.95 1.97
N PRO A 597 2.29 -28.20 1.55
CA PRO A 597 1.28 -29.16 1.09
C PRO A 597 0.39 -29.73 2.20
N ASP A 598 0.78 -29.55 3.45
CA ASP A 598 0.04 -30.03 4.63
C ASP A 598 -0.91 -28.99 5.22
N ALA A 599 -0.90 -27.78 4.66
CA ALA A 599 -1.78 -26.68 5.06
C ALA A 599 -2.82 -26.35 3.98
N THR A 600 -3.78 -25.52 4.35
CA THR A 600 -4.80 -24.94 3.46
C THR A 600 -4.94 -23.46 3.74
N TYR A 601 -5.16 -22.66 2.69
CA TYR A 601 -5.21 -21.20 2.75
C TYR A 601 -6.33 -20.66 1.88
N ALA A 602 -7.16 -19.75 2.40
CA ALA A 602 -8.16 -19.05 1.59
C ALA A 602 -8.73 -17.81 2.32
N TYR A 603 -9.79 -17.23 1.77
CA TYR A 603 -10.49 -16.04 2.29
C TYR A 603 -9.55 -14.85 2.43
N THR A 604 -8.83 -14.57 1.36
CA THR A 604 -7.88 -13.48 1.32
C THR A 604 -8.59 -12.12 1.38
N SER A 605 -8.08 -11.21 2.20
CA SER A 605 -8.27 -9.77 2.02
C SER A 605 -7.01 -9.17 1.41
N LEU A 606 -7.19 -8.12 0.61
CA LEU A 606 -6.09 -7.43 -0.06
C LEU A 606 -6.39 -5.94 -0.18
N THR A 607 -5.50 -5.14 0.40
CA THR A 607 -5.43 -3.69 0.22
C THR A 607 -3.98 -3.29 -0.06
N PHE A 608 -3.74 -2.01 -0.32
CA PHE A 608 -2.40 -1.48 -0.53
C PHE A 608 -2.17 -0.29 0.39
N ASP A 609 -0.96 -0.22 0.94
CA ASP A 609 -0.52 0.87 1.79
C ASP A 609 0.97 1.12 1.58
N ARG A 610 1.35 2.38 1.35
CA ARG A 610 2.75 2.85 1.29
C ARG A 610 3.69 1.96 0.44
N GLY A 611 3.25 1.58 -0.75
CA GLY A 611 4.05 0.77 -1.68
C GLY A 611 4.02 -0.74 -1.41
N ARG A 612 3.13 -1.20 -0.52
CA ARG A 612 3.02 -2.59 -0.10
C ARG A 612 1.63 -3.15 -0.34
N ALA A 613 1.55 -4.42 -0.72
CA ALA A 613 0.33 -5.20 -0.63
C ALA A 613 0.14 -5.65 0.82
N VAL A 614 -0.99 -5.31 1.42
CA VAL A 614 -1.36 -5.64 2.80
C VAL A 614 -2.50 -6.64 2.75
N MET A 615 -2.28 -7.82 3.33
CA MET A 615 -3.14 -8.98 3.13
C MET A 615 -3.46 -9.69 4.45
N SER A 616 -4.60 -10.36 4.45
CA SER A 616 -4.87 -11.43 5.42
C SER A 616 -5.40 -12.67 4.73
N TYR A 617 -5.20 -13.84 5.30
CA TYR A 617 -5.82 -15.09 4.86
C TYR A 617 -5.81 -16.11 5.99
N TYR A 618 -6.72 -17.08 5.94
CA TYR A 618 -6.70 -18.14 6.96
C TYR A 618 -5.53 -19.11 6.69
N VAL A 619 -5.06 -19.75 7.77
CA VAL A 619 -4.11 -20.87 7.75
C VAL A 619 -4.76 -22.04 8.49
N GLY A 620 -5.11 -23.09 7.74
CA GLY A 620 -5.70 -24.31 8.30
C GLY A 620 -4.66 -25.43 8.37
N GLY A 621 -4.53 -26.03 9.55
CA GLY A 621 -3.61 -27.14 9.82
C GLY A 621 -4.29 -28.52 9.78
N ALA A 622 -3.50 -29.56 10.00
CA ALA A 622 -3.98 -30.94 10.05
C ALA A 622 -4.91 -31.25 11.24
N ASP A 623 -4.89 -30.42 12.29
CA ASP A 623 -5.77 -30.55 13.46
C ASP A 623 -7.18 -29.98 13.21
N GLY A 624 -7.45 -29.46 12.01
CA GLY A 624 -8.74 -28.90 11.60
C GLY A 624 -9.02 -27.51 12.16
N ARG A 625 -8.10 -26.94 12.94
CA ARG A 625 -8.20 -25.55 13.41
C ARG A 625 -7.75 -24.58 12.34
N ILE A 626 -8.30 -23.37 12.41
CA ILE A 626 -8.08 -22.33 11.42
C ILE A 626 -7.61 -21.07 12.14
N SER A 627 -6.33 -20.76 12.01
CA SER A 627 -5.74 -19.48 12.41
C SER A 627 -5.88 -18.46 11.28
N THR A 628 -5.60 -17.19 11.55
CA THR A 628 -5.55 -16.16 10.52
C THR A 628 -4.21 -15.44 10.53
N ARG A 629 -3.61 -15.36 9.33
CA ARG A 629 -2.32 -14.73 9.06
C ARG A 629 -2.51 -13.34 8.48
N PHE A 630 -1.71 -12.41 8.97
CA PHE A 630 -1.42 -11.14 8.31
C PHE A 630 -0.14 -11.29 7.49
N ARG A 631 -0.10 -10.67 6.31
CA ARG A 631 1.14 -10.53 5.53
C ARG A 631 1.20 -9.21 4.79
N SER A 632 2.35 -8.56 4.80
CA SER A 632 2.64 -7.36 4.01
C SER A 632 3.90 -7.55 3.18
N LEU A 633 3.78 -7.33 1.86
CA LEU A 633 4.87 -7.50 0.90
C LEU A 633 5.04 -6.22 0.05
N PRO A 634 6.27 -5.85 -0.34
CA PRO A 634 6.50 -4.75 -1.28
C PRO A 634 5.83 -5.05 -2.63
N ILE A 635 5.25 -4.04 -3.28
CA ILE A 635 4.59 -4.21 -4.59
C ILE A 635 5.57 -4.81 -5.63
N GLY A 636 6.84 -4.38 -5.61
CA GLY A 636 7.87 -4.90 -6.51
C GLY A 636 8.09 -6.42 -6.42
N TRP A 637 7.74 -7.05 -5.29
CA TRP A 637 7.80 -8.51 -5.15
C TRP A 637 6.90 -9.21 -6.17
N PHE A 638 5.72 -8.66 -6.48
CA PHE A 638 4.78 -9.28 -7.41
C PHE A 638 5.18 -9.16 -8.88
N TYR A 639 6.22 -8.37 -9.20
CA TYR A 639 6.72 -8.14 -10.57
C TYR A 639 8.12 -8.70 -10.81
N ALA A 640 8.74 -9.31 -9.79
CA ALA A 640 10.07 -9.90 -9.99
C ALA A 640 9.94 -11.19 -10.82
N ASP A 641 10.75 -11.29 -11.87
CA ASP A 641 10.80 -12.47 -12.73
C ASP A 641 11.08 -13.74 -11.93
N THR A 642 10.28 -14.77 -12.17
CA THR A 642 10.54 -16.13 -11.68
C THR A 642 11.59 -16.87 -12.50
N ALA A 643 12.47 -16.16 -13.23
CA ALA A 643 13.48 -16.75 -14.11
C ALA A 643 14.39 -17.71 -13.31
N GLY A 644 13.97 -18.97 -13.24
CA GLY A 644 14.53 -20.01 -12.37
C GLY A 644 13.53 -21.05 -11.83
N ALA A 645 12.22 -20.79 -11.82
CA ALA A 645 11.23 -21.73 -11.30
C ALA A 645 10.31 -22.29 -12.41
N ASN A 646 10.86 -23.25 -13.15
CA ASN A 646 10.17 -24.26 -13.98
C ASN A 646 9.05 -23.78 -14.93
N ASP A 647 9.46 -23.39 -16.13
CA ASP A 647 8.73 -23.73 -17.35
C ASP A 647 8.85 -25.26 -17.56
N THR A 648 8.00 -26.02 -16.87
CA THR A 648 7.58 -27.40 -17.19
C THR A 648 6.51 -27.81 -16.17
N ARG A 649 5.24 -27.50 -16.46
CA ARG A 649 4.09 -28.39 -16.23
C ARG A 649 2.81 -27.84 -16.80
#